data_AF-A0A7X7XXG7-F1
#
_entry.id   AF-A0A7X7XXG7-F1
#
_cell.length_a   1.000
_cell.length_b   1.000
_cell.length_c   1.000
_cell.angle_alpha   90.00
_cell.angle_beta   90.00
_cell.angle_gamma   90.00
#
_symmetry.space_group_name_H-M   'P 1'
#
loop_
_entity.id
_entity.type
_entity.pdbx_description
1 polymer ?
#
loop_
_entity_poly.entity_id
_entity_poly.type
_entity_poly.pdbx_seq_one_letter_code
_entity_poly.pdbx_strand_id
1 'polypeptide(L)'
;MKKTVGHLVILVLLLSMLFPAGGIWVAAESSNMLTNPDFETGDETGWYPYGEEHSIEIVSDDPQSGNYCAYVYDRTDEWNGIAQDMIDLIEVGKAYEFSAWVKVDAPGTHEVKISMKRVEGDNEPEFDTVTVMNMTGNQWTRFSGSYSITKPVTTLEMYIEGPQPQYNFYVDNVVMTEMYMNSGNWREIADQRIEEIRKRDAQIKVIDNDGNPVSGADIEIKQTKNHFPFGSALTRHAMYDERYTEFFKENFEWAVFENEAKWYHTETSKGNVNYTDADYMYEWCKENDITVRGHCIFWEVEEHVPSWVRNLSDAELKKAIDDRLESVVPRYAGKFVDWDVNNEMLHGSFFKDRLGEEIWLYMFERTKELDPNAKLFVNDYNVLSEAEADAYVQQINWFLENGIELDGIGAQGHFSDDKVIDPVVIESRINNLASTGLPVWVTEYDSTTQDVKLRADNLEKFYRIAFSNPNVEGILMWGFHANTHWRGPNAAIVDHDWTVNEAGLRYQALREEWRTNESGTTNSSGKYAFRGFHGTYDVTISVPGSAPVVATINLLPGDGTVLYNISLDGTVEEEEIPSKVNYGDLNEDGVINSLDAARLIRYILEIDDPYGPPPKSPTVWLPADLNGDGVINSIDYTILQRYILEIISYFPVDPPGEYVIH
;
A
#
# COMPACT_ATOMS: atom_id res chain seq x y z
N MET A 1 -19.97 3.20 53.79
CA MET A 1 -18.80 2.31 54.03
C MET A 1 -18.93 1.08 53.16
N LYS A 2 -17.98 0.92 52.24
CA LYS A 2 -17.43 -0.30 51.59
C LYS A 2 -18.28 -1.59 51.51
N LYS A 3 -18.54 -2.02 50.26
CA LYS A 3 -18.44 -3.39 49.73
C LYS A 3 -18.02 -3.22 48.25
N THR A 4 -16.84 -3.59 47.74
CA THR A 4 -16.11 -4.87 47.63
C THR A 4 -16.65 -5.81 46.53
N VAL A 5 -15.93 -5.79 45.38
CA VAL A 5 -15.49 -6.88 44.46
C VAL A 5 -16.52 -7.64 43.61
N GLY A 6 -16.22 -7.70 42.30
CA GLY A 6 -16.40 -8.90 41.46
C GLY A 6 -16.98 -8.69 40.05
N HIS A 7 -16.25 -8.03 39.14
CA HIS A 7 -16.51 -8.15 37.70
C HIS A 7 -15.62 -9.26 37.15
N LEU A 8 -16.21 -10.24 36.46
CA LEU A 8 -15.56 -11.37 35.82
C LEU A 8 -15.82 -11.27 34.31
N VAL A 9 -14.73 -11.07 33.56
CA VAL A 9 -14.38 -11.65 32.25
C VAL A 9 -15.50 -11.82 31.21
N ILE A 10 -15.44 -11.05 30.13
CA ILE A 10 -15.51 -11.47 28.71
C ILE A 10 -14.96 -10.29 27.91
N LEU A 11 -13.73 -10.40 27.40
CA LEU A 11 -13.17 -9.47 26.42
C LEU A 11 -12.13 -10.24 25.58
N VAL A 12 -12.62 -11.03 24.63
CA VAL A 12 -11.85 -11.55 23.49
C VAL A 12 -12.85 -11.64 22.33
N LEU A 13 -12.43 -11.21 21.14
CA LEU A 13 -13.20 -11.05 19.88
C LEU A 13 -13.99 -9.75 19.75
N LEU A 14 -13.30 -8.68 19.37
CA LEU A 14 -13.84 -7.55 18.60
C LEU A 14 -12.66 -6.71 18.08
N LEU A 15 -12.02 -7.24 17.03
CA LEU A 15 -11.08 -6.51 16.16
C LEU A 15 -10.95 -7.27 14.83
N SER A 16 -12.11 -7.47 14.20
CA SER A 16 -12.24 -7.71 12.77
C SER A 16 -13.63 -7.18 12.41
N MET A 17 -13.76 -6.60 11.21
CA MET A 17 -14.89 -5.78 10.75
C MET A 17 -14.78 -4.29 11.11
N LEU A 18 -13.95 -3.60 10.34
CA LEU A 18 -14.32 -2.41 9.57
C LEU A 18 -13.21 -2.21 8.51
N PHE A 19 -13.35 -2.89 7.37
CA PHE A 19 -12.52 -2.65 6.18
C PHE A 19 -13.45 -2.40 4.99
N PRO A 20 -13.17 -1.43 4.10
CA PRO A 20 -13.88 -1.30 2.85
C PRO A 20 -13.62 -2.52 1.98
N ALA A 21 -14.62 -2.89 1.17
CA ALA A 21 -14.55 -3.98 0.20
C ALA A 21 -13.42 -3.74 -0.81
N GLY A 22 -12.31 -4.42 -0.59
CA GLY A 22 -11.29 -4.72 -1.58
C GLY A 22 -10.91 -6.17 -1.31
N GLY A 23 -11.08 -7.04 -2.30
CA GLY A 23 -10.87 -8.48 -2.15
C GLY A 23 -9.51 -8.76 -1.52
N ILE A 24 -9.52 -9.16 -0.25
CA ILE A 24 -8.37 -9.75 0.39
C ILE A 24 -8.15 -11.07 -0.34
N TRP A 25 -7.03 -11.18 -1.06
CA TRP A 25 -6.46 -12.46 -1.37
C TRP A 25 -6.20 -13.15 -0.04
N VAL A 26 -7.15 -13.96 0.41
CA VAL A 26 -6.89 -14.93 1.46
C VAL A 26 -5.94 -15.94 0.82
N ALA A 27 -4.64 -15.62 0.88
CA ALA A 27 -3.63 -16.65 0.79
C ALA A 27 -4.07 -17.72 1.80
N ALA A 28 -4.26 -18.94 1.34
CA ALA A 28 -4.45 -20.06 2.25
C ALA A 28 -3.36 -19.93 3.31
N GLU A 29 -3.72 -19.87 4.60
CA GLU A 29 -2.76 -19.80 5.70
C GLU A 29 -1.74 -20.91 5.48
N SER A 30 -0.55 -20.56 4.99
CA SER A 30 0.53 -21.50 4.85
C SER A 30 0.92 -21.85 6.27
N SER A 31 0.75 -23.12 6.64
CA SER A 31 1.13 -23.60 7.96
C SER A 31 2.61 -23.34 8.17
N ASN A 32 2.97 -22.84 9.35
CA ASN A 32 4.36 -22.65 9.75
C ASN A 32 5.18 -23.92 9.46
N MET A 33 6.26 -23.77 8.72
CA MET A 33 7.07 -24.87 8.19
C MET A 33 8.17 -25.34 9.16
N LEU A 34 8.41 -24.59 10.23
CA LEU A 34 9.43 -24.90 11.22
C LEU A 34 8.98 -26.00 12.18
N THR A 35 9.97 -26.74 12.71
CA THR A 35 9.74 -27.67 13.80
C THR A 35 9.76 -26.89 15.12
N ASN A 36 8.76 -27.16 15.98
CA ASN A 36 8.61 -26.55 17.30
C ASN A 36 8.79 -25.01 17.31
N PRO A 37 8.06 -24.27 16.46
CA PRO A 37 8.29 -22.83 16.26
C PRO A 37 7.95 -21.95 17.46
N ASP A 38 7.02 -22.40 18.30
CA ASP A 38 6.49 -21.73 19.49
C ASP A 38 7.05 -22.32 20.79
N PHE A 39 7.97 -23.30 20.69
CA PHE A 39 8.61 -23.97 21.82
C PHE A 39 7.65 -24.72 22.77
N GLU A 40 6.39 -24.93 22.39
CA GLU A 40 5.35 -25.52 23.26
C GLU A 40 5.52 -27.03 23.48
N THR A 41 6.48 -27.69 22.82
CA THR A 41 6.89 -29.06 23.20
C THR A 41 7.58 -29.09 24.57
N GLY A 42 8.06 -27.94 25.06
CA GLY A 42 8.82 -27.83 26.31
C GLY A 42 10.23 -28.41 26.23
N ASP A 43 10.76 -28.61 25.02
CA ASP A 43 12.11 -29.09 24.76
C ASP A 43 12.72 -28.47 23.49
N GLU A 44 14.01 -28.67 23.27
CA GLU A 44 14.77 -28.09 22.15
C GLU A 44 14.52 -28.81 20.80
N THR A 45 13.43 -29.57 20.64
CA THR A 45 13.19 -30.34 19.42
C THR A 45 13.26 -29.44 18.18
N GLY A 46 14.18 -29.75 17.26
CA GLY A 46 14.40 -28.99 16.01
C GLY A 46 15.33 -27.77 16.14
N TRP A 47 15.69 -27.36 17.35
CA TRP A 47 16.53 -26.19 17.60
C TRP A 47 17.86 -26.58 18.24
N TYR A 48 18.91 -25.80 17.98
CA TYR A 48 20.23 -26.02 18.57
C TYR A 48 21.00 -24.71 18.73
N PRO A 49 21.97 -24.65 19.66
CA PRO A 49 22.85 -23.50 19.78
C PRO A 49 23.67 -23.32 18.51
N TYR A 50 23.64 -22.11 17.94
CA TYR A 50 24.45 -21.75 16.79
C TYR A 50 25.81 -21.18 17.23
N GLY A 51 26.86 -21.99 17.11
CA GLY A 51 28.21 -21.66 17.59
C GLY A 51 28.69 -22.55 18.73
N GLU A 52 29.94 -22.33 19.14
CA GLU A 52 30.55 -23.03 20.27
C GLU A 52 30.41 -22.19 21.57
N GLU A 53 30.51 -22.87 22.72
CA GLU A 53 30.67 -22.25 24.05
C GLU A 53 29.47 -21.47 24.64
N HIS A 54 28.25 -21.64 24.12
CA HIS A 54 27.01 -21.10 24.71
C HIS A 54 25.89 -22.16 24.81
N SER A 55 24.72 -21.78 25.35
CA SER A 55 23.60 -22.72 25.55
C SER A 55 22.25 -22.10 25.20
N ILE A 56 21.31 -22.98 24.84
CA ILE A 56 19.88 -22.68 24.76
C ILE A 56 19.15 -23.51 25.82
N GLU A 57 18.06 -23.00 26.37
CA GLU A 57 17.16 -23.72 27.26
C GLU A 57 15.72 -23.33 26.94
N ILE A 58 14.78 -24.28 26.95
CA ILE A 58 13.36 -23.96 26.86
C ILE A 58 12.82 -23.69 28.26
N VAL A 59 12.37 -22.46 28.48
CA VAL A 59 11.94 -21.95 29.78
C VAL A 59 10.47 -21.55 29.73
N SER A 60 9.82 -21.55 30.89
CA SER A 60 8.46 -21.02 31.07
C SER A 60 8.44 -19.61 31.66
N ASP A 61 9.62 -18.98 31.77
CA ASP A 61 9.78 -17.67 32.37
C ASP A 61 9.56 -16.59 31.32
N ASP A 62 8.39 -15.94 31.40
CA ASP A 62 8.00 -14.78 30.57
C ASP A 62 7.96 -15.06 29.05
N PRO A 63 7.23 -16.11 28.60
CA PRO A 63 7.02 -16.38 27.18
C PRO A 63 6.18 -15.28 26.53
N GLN A 64 6.37 -15.06 25.23
CA GLN A 64 5.61 -14.06 24.48
C GLN A 64 4.16 -14.49 24.33
N SER A 65 3.94 -15.80 24.15
CA SER A 65 2.63 -16.43 24.17
C SER A 65 2.74 -17.86 24.70
N GLY A 66 1.63 -18.54 24.97
CA GLY A 66 1.70 -19.94 25.40
C GLY A 66 2.33 -20.13 26.78
N ASN A 67 3.08 -21.22 26.94
CA ASN A 67 3.70 -21.62 28.21
C ASN A 67 5.23 -21.60 28.17
N TYR A 68 5.84 -21.64 26.98
CA TYR A 68 7.28 -21.82 26.82
C TYR A 68 7.89 -20.85 25.81
N CYS A 69 9.16 -20.55 25.98
CA CYS A 69 9.99 -19.83 25.02
C CYS A 69 11.45 -20.33 25.11
N ALA A 70 12.26 -20.05 24.11
CA ALA A 70 13.69 -20.35 24.16
C ALA A 70 14.46 -19.22 24.84
N TYR A 71 15.42 -19.56 25.69
CA TYR A 71 16.37 -18.64 26.31
C TYR A 71 17.79 -18.96 25.85
N VAL A 72 18.48 -17.99 25.26
CA VAL A 72 19.84 -18.12 24.74
C VAL A 72 20.79 -17.39 25.68
N TYR A 73 21.77 -18.11 26.24
CA TYR A 73 22.62 -17.59 27.31
C TYR A 73 24.05 -18.14 27.26
N ASP A 74 24.92 -17.59 28.13
CA ASP A 74 26.36 -17.90 28.20
C ASP A 74 27.09 -17.66 26.86
N ARG A 75 26.66 -16.64 26.11
CA ARG A 75 27.22 -16.29 24.80
C ARG A 75 28.61 -15.69 24.93
N THR A 76 29.51 -16.04 24.01
CA THR A 76 30.89 -15.51 23.96
C THR A 76 31.10 -14.54 22.80
N ASP A 77 30.27 -14.63 21.76
CA ASP A 77 30.33 -13.80 20.57
C ASP A 77 28.95 -13.30 20.11
N GLU A 78 28.92 -12.19 19.37
CA GLU A 78 27.68 -11.56 18.86
C GLU A 78 26.88 -12.48 17.94
N TRP A 79 27.56 -13.39 17.25
CA TRP A 79 26.94 -14.34 16.32
C TRP A 79 26.48 -15.64 17.01
N ASN A 80 26.77 -15.84 18.30
CA ASN A 80 26.21 -16.97 19.04
C ASN A 80 24.70 -16.80 19.18
N GLY A 81 23.94 -17.84 18.86
CA GLY A 81 22.50 -17.73 18.72
C GLY A 81 21.75 -19.05 18.85
N ILE A 82 20.53 -19.09 18.34
CA ILE A 82 19.71 -20.29 18.21
C ILE A 82 19.43 -20.57 16.73
N ALA A 83 19.56 -21.82 16.30
CA ALA A 83 19.46 -22.22 14.89
C ALA A 83 18.52 -23.40 14.67
N GLN A 84 18.05 -23.51 13.43
CA GLN A 84 17.38 -24.68 12.88
C GLN A 84 17.85 -24.93 11.44
N ASP A 85 17.90 -26.20 11.04
CA ASP A 85 18.26 -26.62 9.69
C ASP A 85 17.12 -26.30 8.70
N MET A 86 17.49 -25.79 7.52
CA MET A 86 16.56 -25.33 6.49
C MET A 86 16.69 -26.10 5.17
N ILE A 87 17.62 -27.06 5.06
CA ILE A 87 18.04 -27.65 3.78
C ILE A 87 16.91 -28.39 3.07
N ASP A 88 16.03 -29.02 3.84
CA ASP A 88 14.88 -29.78 3.34
C ASP A 88 13.59 -28.94 3.31
N LEU A 89 13.63 -27.69 3.78
CA LEU A 89 12.45 -26.81 3.90
C LEU A 89 12.41 -25.73 2.82
N ILE A 90 13.56 -25.25 2.35
CA ILE A 90 13.67 -24.18 1.34
C ILE A 90 14.01 -24.78 -0.02
N GLU A 91 13.15 -24.52 -1.00
CA GLU A 91 13.40 -24.94 -2.39
C GLU A 91 14.00 -23.81 -3.23
N VAL A 92 14.85 -24.18 -4.19
CA VAL A 92 15.48 -23.23 -5.12
C VAL A 92 14.43 -22.52 -5.97
N GLY A 93 14.50 -21.19 -6.00
CA GLY A 93 13.61 -20.34 -6.79
C GLY A 93 12.29 -19.97 -6.10
N LYS A 94 11.95 -20.61 -4.98
CA LYS A 94 10.85 -20.21 -4.08
C LYS A 94 11.31 -19.12 -3.11
N ALA A 95 10.35 -18.37 -2.57
CA ALA A 95 10.60 -17.35 -1.57
C ALA A 95 9.81 -17.66 -0.29
N TYR A 96 10.36 -17.25 0.84
CA TYR A 96 9.84 -17.56 2.16
C TYR A 96 9.87 -16.31 3.03
N GLU A 97 8.82 -16.13 3.81
CA GLU A 97 8.74 -15.10 4.84
C GLU A 97 9.12 -15.70 6.20
N PHE A 98 9.95 -14.97 6.94
CA PHE A 98 10.41 -15.29 8.27
C PHE A 98 9.96 -14.21 9.24
N SER A 99 9.58 -14.61 10.45
CA SER A 99 9.48 -13.69 11.59
C SER A 99 9.81 -14.37 12.90
N ALA A 100 10.19 -13.59 13.90
CA ALA A 100 10.39 -14.08 15.25
C ALA A 100 10.01 -13.00 16.26
N TRP A 101 9.57 -13.41 17.45
CA TRP A 101 9.55 -12.55 18.61
C TRP A 101 10.83 -12.73 19.40
N VAL A 102 11.49 -11.62 19.75
CA VAL A 102 12.71 -11.62 20.56
C VAL A 102 12.58 -10.62 21.68
N LYS A 103 13.12 -10.96 22.86
CA LYS A 103 13.26 -10.04 23.99
C LYS A 103 14.68 -10.12 24.52
N VAL A 104 15.42 -9.03 24.42
CA VAL A 104 16.76 -8.95 25.00
C VAL A 104 16.66 -8.75 26.51
N ASP A 105 17.32 -9.61 27.30
CA ASP A 105 17.33 -9.56 28.78
C ASP A 105 18.36 -8.54 29.29
N ALA A 106 18.18 -7.30 28.87
CA ALA A 106 18.99 -6.16 29.29
C ALA A 106 18.21 -4.86 29.04
N PRO A 107 18.46 -3.78 29.78
CA PRO A 107 17.97 -2.46 29.41
C PRO A 107 18.82 -1.85 28.28
N GLY A 108 18.21 -1.02 27.45
CA GLY A 108 18.90 -0.29 26.38
C GLY A 108 18.39 -0.68 25.01
N THR A 109 19.16 -0.34 23.97
CA THR A 109 18.86 -0.68 22.58
C THR A 109 19.91 -1.67 22.09
N HIS A 110 19.45 -2.74 21.46
CA HIS A 110 20.32 -3.84 21.05
C HIS A 110 19.98 -4.34 19.65
N GLU A 111 21.01 -4.57 18.83
CA GLU A 111 20.84 -5.12 17.49
C GLU A 111 20.65 -6.64 17.53
N VAL A 112 19.61 -7.14 16.86
CA VAL A 112 19.29 -8.56 16.71
C VAL A 112 19.04 -8.84 15.23
N LYS A 113 19.44 -10.02 14.74
CA LYS A 113 19.33 -10.43 13.34
C LYS A 113 18.70 -11.81 13.19
N ILE A 114 17.98 -12.01 12.10
CA ILE A 114 17.77 -13.34 11.51
C ILE A 114 18.79 -13.45 10.38
N SER A 115 19.63 -14.47 10.44
CA SER A 115 20.69 -14.71 9.47
C SER A 115 20.56 -16.12 8.88
N MET A 116 21.02 -16.26 7.65
CA MET A 116 21.06 -17.52 6.93
C MET A 116 22.50 -17.86 6.58
N LYS A 117 23.00 -18.98 7.09
CA LYS A 117 24.24 -19.58 6.61
C LYS A 117 23.92 -20.47 5.42
N ARG A 118 24.64 -20.30 4.32
CA ARG A 118 24.57 -21.21 3.17
C ARG A 118 25.93 -21.65 2.68
N VAL A 119 25.99 -22.85 2.11
CA VAL A 119 27.19 -23.38 1.45
C VAL A 119 26.81 -23.85 0.04
N GLU A 120 27.46 -23.32 -1.00
CA GLU A 120 27.27 -23.75 -2.39
C GLU A 120 28.29 -24.84 -2.75
N GLY A 121 27.91 -26.11 -2.66
CA GLY A 121 28.81 -27.22 -3.00
C GLY A 121 29.96 -27.37 -2.00
N ASP A 122 31.19 -27.23 -2.50
CA ASP A 122 32.43 -27.26 -1.70
C ASP A 122 33.01 -25.85 -1.43
N ASN A 123 32.21 -24.79 -1.66
CA ASN A 123 32.62 -23.41 -1.43
C ASN A 123 32.69 -23.09 0.08
N GLU A 124 33.32 -21.97 0.41
CA GLU A 124 33.27 -21.42 1.77
C GLU A 124 31.84 -21.02 2.17
N PRO A 125 31.48 -21.05 3.47
CA PRO A 125 30.19 -20.57 3.93
C PRO A 125 29.98 -19.09 3.62
N GLU A 126 28.78 -18.77 3.14
CA GLU A 126 28.27 -17.41 2.97
C GLU A 126 27.17 -17.15 4.00
N PHE A 127 27.10 -15.91 4.50
CA PHE A 127 26.17 -15.49 5.54
C PHE A 127 25.33 -14.34 5.04
N ASP A 128 24.05 -14.59 4.86
CA ASP A 128 23.09 -13.61 4.38
C ASP A 128 22.24 -13.12 5.55
N THR A 129 22.14 -11.80 5.74
CA THR A 129 21.20 -11.23 6.71
C THR A 129 19.79 -11.23 6.10
N VAL A 130 18.87 -11.97 6.73
CA VAL A 130 17.45 -12.00 6.33
C VAL A 130 16.75 -10.73 6.81
N THR A 131 16.96 -10.36 8.07
CA THR A 131 16.47 -9.10 8.66
C THR A 131 17.32 -8.70 9.87
N VAL A 132 17.32 -7.40 10.20
CA VAL A 132 18.04 -6.82 11.33
C VAL A 132 17.16 -5.78 12.02
N MET A 133 17.27 -5.68 13.34
CA MET A 133 16.53 -4.69 14.11
C MET A 133 17.26 -4.25 15.37
N ASN A 134 17.18 -2.96 15.66
CA ASN A 134 17.51 -2.40 16.96
C ASN A 134 16.30 -2.47 17.89
N MET A 135 16.30 -3.43 18.83
CA MET A 135 15.21 -3.71 19.75
C MET A 135 15.41 -2.97 21.08
N THR A 136 14.30 -2.50 21.67
CA THR A 136 14.29 -2.01 23.04
C THR A 136 14.32 -3.19 24.00
N GLY A 137 15.35 -3.24 24.84
CA GLY A 137 15.56 -4.34 25.77
C GLY A 137 14.50 -4.41 26.88
N ASN A 138 14.31 -5.60 27.43
CA ASN A 138 13.22 -6.01 28.32
C ASN A 138 11.81 -5.90 27.71
N GLN A 139 11.69 -5.82 26.39
CA GLN A 139 10.41 -5.83 25.69
C GLN A 139 10.44 -6.90 24.59
N TRP A 140 9.31 -7.59 24.44
CA TRP A 140 9.12 -8.50 23.31
C TRP A 140 8.90 -7.68 22.05
N THR A 141 9.72 -7.96 21.03
CA THR A 141 9.70 -7.26 19.76
C THR A 141 9.64 -8.27 18.63
N ARG A 142 8.69 -8.08 17.71
CA ARG A 142 8.60 -8.86 16.48
C ARG A 142 9.41 -8.20 15.38
N PHE A 143 10.11 -9.00 14.61
CA PHE A 143 10.80 -8.59 13.39
C PHE A 143 10.72 -9.70 12.33
N SER A 144 10.80 -9.31 11.07
CA SER A 144 10.49 -10.16 9.93
C SER A 144 11.32 -9.82 8.69
N GLY A 145 11.41 -10.76 7.78
CA GLY A 145 12.11 -10.58 6.52
C GLY A 145 11.82 -11.72 5.56
N SER A 146 12.11 -11.51 4.29
CA SER A 146 11.94 -12.54 3.25
C SER A 146 13.30 -13.07 2.80
N TYR A 147 13.37 -14.35 2.47
CA TYR A 147 14.57 -14.97 1.95
C TYR A 147 14.27 -15.95 0.82
N SER A 148 15.19 -16.04 -0.14
CA SER A 148 15.14 -17.01 -1.23
C SER A 148 16.56 -17.44 -1.62
N ILE A 149 16.68 -18.62 -2.23
CA ILE A 149 17.93 -19.08 -2.83
C ILE A 149 17.75 -19.27 -4.34
N THR A 150 18.74 -18.83 -5.11
CA THR A 150 18.72 -18.91 -6.58
C THR A 150 19.53 -20.08 -7.13
N LYS A 151 20.27 -20.77 -6.26
CA LYS A 151 21.09 -21.93 -6.60
C LYS A 151 20.96 -23.02 -5.54
N PRO A 152 21.20 -24.30 -5.91
CA PRO A 152 21.29 -25.38 -4.94
C PRO A 152 22.44 -25.16 -3.95
N VAL A 153 22.19 -25.51 -2.69
CA VAL A 153 23.15 -25.43 -1.58
C VAL A 153 23.30 -26.81 -0.93
N THR A 154 24.41 -27.02 -0.22
CA THR A 154 24.74 -28.26 0.52
C THR A 154 24.55 -28.10 2.02
N THR A 155 24.45 -26.87 2.51
CA THR A 155 24.12 -26.53 3.89
C THR A 155 23.27 -25.28 3.87
N LEU A 156 22.23 -25.27 4.69
CA LEU A 156 21.36 -24.11 4.88
C LEU A 156 20.84 -24.11 6.31
N GLU A 157 21.22 -23.09 7.08
CA GLU A 157 20.88 -22.97 8.50
C GLU A 157 20.39 -21.55 8.77
N MET A 158 19.17 -21.42 9.29
CA MET A 158 18.67 -20.14 9.79
C MET A 158 19.05 -20.03 11.26
N TYR A 159 19.48 -18.85 11.68
CA TYR A 159 19.79 -18.59 13.08
C TYR A 159 19.46 -17.16 13.48
N ILE A 160 19.09 -16.99 14.75
CA ILE A 160 18.84 -15.69 15.37
C ILE A 160 20.07 -15.31 16.19
N GLU A 161 20.68 -14.17 15.87
CA GLU A 161 21.91 -13.68 16.46
C GLU A 161 21.81 -12.22 16.93
N GLY A 162 22.86 -11.71 17.58
CA GLY A 162 22.75 -10.54 18.46
C GLY A 162 22.09 -10.93 19.79
N PRO A 163 21.96 -10.02 20.77
CA PRO A 163 22.65 -8.73 20.94
C PRO A 163 24.16 -8.91 21.20
N GLN A 164 24.84 -7.89 21.75
CA GLN A 164 26.23 -8.02 22.24
C GLN A 164 26.38 -9.24 23.19
N PRO A 165 27.51 -9.96 23.19
CA PRO A 165 27.64 -11.30 23.78
C PRO A 165 27.39 -11.35 25.29
N GLN A 166 27.60 -10.25 26.00
CA GLN A 166 27.32 -10.18 27.44
C GLN A 166 25.84 -10.20 27.79
N TYR A 167 24.94 -10.10 26.81
CA TYR A 167 23.50 -10.08 27.01
C TYR A 167 22.84 -11.34 26.46
N ASN A 168 21.94 -11.88 27.27
CA ASN A 168 21.10 -13.01 26.92
C ASN A 168 19.81 -12.51 26.28
N PHE A 169 19.08 -13.41 25.62
CA PHE A 169 17.82 -13.06 24.99
C PHE A 169 16.88 -14.25 24.92
N TYR A 170 15.59 -13.93 24.84
CA TYR A 170 14.51 -14.88 24.65
C TYR A 170 14.05 -14.87 23.20
N VAL A 171 13.64 -16.02 22.69
CA VAL A 171 13.05 -16.20 21.36
C VAL A 171 11.73 -16.94 21.51
N ASP A 172 10.71 -16.51 20.79
CA ASP A 172 9.40 -17.14 20.77
C ASP A 172 8.73 -16.97 19.40
N ASN A 173 7.74 -17.82 19.10
CA ASN A 173 6.87 -17.71 17.93
C ASN A 173 7.62 -17.45 16.62
N VAL A 174 8.59 -18.31 16.29
CA VAL A 174 9.33 -18.20 15.03
C VAL A 174 8.47 -18.73 13.89
N VAL A 175 8.25 -17.93 12.86
CA VAL A 175 7.42 -18.30 11.71
C VAL A 175 8.28 -18.41 10.47
N MET A 176 8.09 -19.48 9.71
CA MET A 176 8.51 -19.56 8.30
C MET A 176 7.35 -20.05 7.43
N THR A 177 7.05 -19.30 6.37
CA THR A 177 5.98 -19.64 5.43
C THR A 177 6.42 -19.43 3.98
N GLU A 178 6.09 -20.36 3.10
CA GLU A 178 6.28 -20.19 1.65
C GLU A 178 5.41 -19.04 1.12
N MET A 179 6.01 -18.17 0.31
CA MET A 179 5.35 -17.08 -0.37
C MET A 179 4.79 -17.56 -1.71
N TYR A 180 3.56 -17.14 -2.03
CA TYR A 180 2.95 -17.43 -3.34
C TYR A 180 3.71 -16.77 -4.50
N MET A 181 4.17 -15.53 -4.29
CA MET A 181 5.05 -14.84 -5.22
C MET A 181 6.50 -15.30 -5.04
N ASN A 182 7.17 -15.59 -6.14
CA ASN A 182 8.58 -15.97 -6.18
C ASN A 182 9.27 -15.49 -7.47
N SER A 183 10.57 -15.76 -7.57
CA SER A 183 11.42 -15.31 -8.69
C SER A 183 10.94 -15.76 -10.07
N GLY A 184 10.21 -16.88 -10.17
CA GLY A 184 9.74 -17.45 -11.42
C GLY A 184 8.36 -16.95 -11.89
N ASN A 185 7.52 -16.43 -10.99
CA ASN A 185 6.12 -16.08 -11.28
C ASN A 185 5.73 -14.64 -10.89
N TRP A 186 6.62 -13.85 -10.29
CA TRP A 186 6.30 -12.51 -9.77
C TRP A 186 5.61 -11.60 -10.79
N ARG A 187 6.06 -11.64 -12.04
CA ARG A 187 5.53 -10.77 -13.10
C ARG A 187 4.10 -11.14 -13.45
N GLU A 188 3.82 -12.43 -13.59
CA GLU A 188 2.48 -12.93 -13.92
C GLU A 188 1.49 -12.61 -12.78
N ILE A 189 1.91 -12.78 -11.52
CA ILE A 189 1.11 -12.42 -10.35
C ILE A 189 0.85 -10.91 -10.30
N ALA A 190 1.89 -10.09 -10.55
CA ALA A 190 1.74 -8.65 -10.56
C ALA A 190 0.79 -8.18 -11.67
N ASP A 191 0.94 -8.73 -12.88
CA ASP A 191 0.08 -8.41 -14.03
C ASP A 191 -1.38 -8.82 -13.77
N GLN A 192 -1.61 -10.00 -13.19
CA GLN A 192 -2.94 -10.45 -12.78
C GLN A 192 -3.57 -9.50 -11.76
N ARG A 193 -2.82 -9.12 -10.71
CA ARG A 193 -3.34 -8.19 -9.70
C ARG A 193 -3.64 -6.82 -10.30
N ILE A 194 -2.80 -6.31 -11.20
CA ILE A 194 -3.07 -5.05 -11.92
C ILE A 194 -4.41 -5.14 -12.67
N GLU A 195 -4.64 -6.25 -13.38
CA GLU A 195 -5.90 -6.48 -14.09
C GLU A 195 -7.11 -6.49 -13.15
N GLU A 196 -6.96 -7.00 -11.93
CA GLU A 196 -8.02 -7.10 -10.94
C GLU A 196 -8.28 -5.79 -10.18
N ILE A 197 -7.23 -5.15 -9.66
CA ILE A 197 -7.36 -4.06 -8.68
C ILE A 197 -7.21 -2.67 -9.30
N ARG A 198 -6.62 -2.57 -10.50
CA ARG A 198 -6.40 -1.28 -11.18
C ARG A 198 -7.36 -1.06 -12.34
N LYS A 199 -8.21 -2.03 -12.66
CA LYS A 199 -9.20 -1.95 -13.73
C LYS A 199 -10.60 -2.34 -13.25
N ARG A 200 -11.60 -1.80 -13.92
CA ARG A 200 -13.02 -2.09 -13.68
C ARG A 200 -13.75 -2.27 -15.00
N ASP A 201 -14.79 -3.10 -14.97
CA ASP A 201 -15.67 -3.27 -16.11
C ASP A 201 -16.57 -2.04 -16.27
N ALA A 202 -16.78 -1.63 -17.51
CA ALA A 202 -17.63 -0.50 -17.84
C ALA A 202 -18.44 -0.74 -19.10
N GLN A 203 -19.59 -0.09 -19.19
CA GLN A 203 -20.47 -0.09 -20.36
C GLN A 203 -20.80 1.34 -20.75
N ILE A 204 -20.64 1.66 -22.03
CA ILE A 204 -21.18 2.86 -22.64
C ILE A 204 -22.51 2.49 -23.29
N LYS A 205 -23.59 3.21 -22.97
CA LYS A 205 -24.87 3.12 -23.68
C LYS A 205 -25.17 4.46 -24.35
N VAL A 206 -25.21 4.45 -25.67
CA VAL A 206 -25.53 5.66 -26.44
C VAL A 206 -27.03 5.75 -26.64
N ILE A 207 -27.61 6.90 -26.31
CA ILE A 207 -29.03 7.19 -26.48
C ILE A 207 -29.26 8.46 -27.32
N ASP A 208 -30.32 8.45 -28.12
CA ASP A 208 -30.78 9.65 -28.82
C ASP A 208 -31.54 10.61 -27.89
N ASN A 209 -31.97 11.76 -28.43
CA ASN A 209 -32.69 12.78 -27.66
C ASN A 209 -34.08 12.33 -27.19
N ASP A 210 -34.60 11.23 -27.73
CA ASP A 210 -35.87 10.62 -27.33
C ASP A 210 -35.66 9.47 -26.31
N GLY A 211 -34.40 9.22 -25.91
CA GLY A 211 -34.01 8.16 -24.97
C GLY A 211 -33.87 6.78 -25.59
N ASN A 212 -33.94 6.64 -26.92
CA ASN A 212 -33.82 5.36 -27.59
C ASN A 212 -32.34 4.97 -27.80
N PRO A 213 -32.00 3.67 -27.71
CA PRO A 213 -30.64 3.21 -27.95
C PRO A 213 -30.19 3.44 -29.40
N VAL A 214 -28.97 3.95 -29.57
CA VAL A 214 -28.35 4.16 -30.88
C VAL A 214 -27.44 2.99 -31.21
N SER A 215 -27.87 2.11 -32.12
CA SER A 215 -27.05 0.99 -32.61
C SER A 215 -26.08 1.42 -33.70
N GLY A 216 -24.87 0.84 -33.69
CA GLY A 216 -23.86 1.04 -34.74
C GLY A 216 -23.18 2.40 -34.70
N ALA A 217 -23.26 3.12 -33.58
CA ALA A 217 -22.40 4.27 -33.31
C ALA A 217 -20.96 3.80 -33.08
N ASP A 218 -20.00 4.46 -33.73
CA ASP A 218 -18.57 4.25 -33.48
C ASP A 218 -18.18 4.92 -32.15
N ILE A 219 -17.43 4.20 -31.31
CA ILE A 219 -16.96 4.64 -30.01
C ILE A 219 -15.42 4.61 -30.03
N GLU A 220 -14.80 5.70 -29.59
CA GLU A 220 -13.38 5.78 -29.25
C GLU A 220 -13.25 6.20 -27.78
N ILE A 221 -12.57 5.39 -26.99
CA ILE A 221 -12.34 5.59 -25.56
C ILE A 221 -10.85 5.87 -25.38
N LYS A 222 -10.53 7.05 -24.85
CA LYS A 222 -9.15 7.46 -24.59
C LYS A 222 -9.00 7.91 -23.16
N GLN A 223 -8.21 7.19 -22.37
CA GLN A 223 -7.90 7.60 -21.01
C GLN A 223 -7.02 8.85 -21.03
N THR A 224 -7.47 9.92 -20.39
CA THR A 224 -6.77 11.21 -20.33
C THR A 224 -5.97 11.37 -19.06
N LYS A 225 -6.40 10.78 -17.94
CA LYS A 225 -5.68 10.79 -16.66
C LYS A 225 -5.75 9.45 -15.94
N ASN A 226 -4.72 9.15 -15.17
CA ASN A 226 -4.73 8.00 -14.26
C ASN A 226 -5.43 8.38 -12.96
N HIS A 227 -6.18 7.43 -12.38
CA HIS A 227 -6.59 7.55 -10.99
C HIS A 227 -5.39 7.30 -10.06
N PHE A 228 -4.52 6.34 -10.42
CA PHE A 228 -3.34 6.04 -9.64
C PHE A 228 -2.27 7.15 -9.79
N PRO A 229 -1.81 7.77 -8.70
CA PRO A 229 -0.79 8.80 -8.67
C PRO A 229 0.57 8.34 -9.22
N PHE A 230 0.92 8.84 -10.40
CA PHE A 230 2.28 8.80 -10.94
C PHE A 230 2.85 10.21 -11.07
N GLY A 231 4.02 10.44 -10.47
CA GLY A 231 4.64 11.75 -10.55
C GLY A 231 6.13 11.79 -10.34
N SER A 232 6.67 12.99 -10.18
CA SER A 232 8.11 13.20 -9.97
C SER A 232 8.42 14.46 -9.14
N ALA A 233 9.60 14.48 -8.54
CA ALA A 233 10.16 15.69 -7.96
C ALA A 233 10.35 16.79 -9.02
N LEU A 234 9.91 17.99 -8.68
CA LEU A 234 10.01 19.20 -9.47
C LEU A 234 10.94 20.19 -8.75
N THR A 235 11.84 20.83 -9.48
CA THR A 235 12.70 21.91 -8.92
C THR A 235 12.59 23.20 -9.71
N ARG A 236 12.60 24.32 -8.99
CA ARG A 236 12.41 25.66 -9.56
C ARG A 236 13.48 26.02 -10.58
N HIS A 237 14.74 25.62 -10.35
CA HIS A 237 15.83 25.97 -11.27
C HIS A 237 15.66 25.29 -12.63
N ALA A 238 15.22 24.02 -12.65
CA ALA A 238 15.03 23.27 -13.88
C ALA A 238 13.89 23.82 -14.74
N MET A 239 12.85 24.38 -14.12
CA MET A 239 11.70 24.97 -14.80
C MET A 239 12.01 26.18 -15.70
N TYR A 240 13.23 26.75 -15.62
CA TYR A 240 13.66 27.77 -16.58
C TYR A 240 13.93 27.20 -17.99
N ASP A 241 14.08 25.88 -18.12
CA ASP A 241 14.17 25.17 -19.40
C ASP A 241 12.78 24.65 -19.78
N GLU A 242 12.23 25.13 -20.89
CA GLU A 242 10.90 24.75 -21.36
C GLU A 242 10.80 23.23 -21.59
N ARG A 243 11.88 22.59 -22.07
CA ARG A 243 11.94 21.14 -22.30
C ARG A 243 11.72 20.35 -21.02
N TYR A 244 12.18 20.86 -19.88
CA TYR A 244 11.96 20.24 -18.57
C TYR A 244 10.48 20.28 -18.21
N THR A 245 9.84 21.45 -18.37
CA THR A 245 8.42 21.62 -18.07
C THR A 245 7.50 20.87 -19.04
N GLU A 246 7.86 20.77 -20.32
CA GLU A 246 7.13 19.98 -21.31
C GLU A 246 7.23 18.49 -21.01
N PHE A 247 8.45 17.98 -20.79
CA PHE A 247 8.65 16.59 -20.41
C PHE A 247 7.87 16.26 -19.12
N PHE A 248 7.86 17.16 -18.13
CA PHE A 248 7.13 16.94 -16.90
C PHE A 248 5.62 16.75 -17.15
N LYS A 249 4.99 17.69 -17.88
CA LYS A 249 3.55 17.64 -18.20
C LYS A 249 3.14 16.41 -19.00
N GLU A 250 4.01 15.94 -19.88
CA GLU A 250 3.74 14.75 -20.70
C GLU A 250 3.84 13.45 -19.89
N ASN A 251 4.65 13.45 -18.83
CA ASN A 251 5.05 12.23 -18.12
C ASN A 251 4.47 12.08 -16.72
N PHE A 252 4.11 13.16 -16.05
CA PHE A 252 3.78 13.16 -14.62
C PHE A 252 2.48 13.94 -14.34
N GLU A 253 1.58 13.35 -13.57
CA GLU A 253 0.31 13.95 -13.14
C GLU A 253 0.40 14.48 -11.70
N TRP A 254 1.47 14.11 -10.99
CA TRP A 254 1.76 14.51 -9.62
C TRP A 254 3.15 15.13 -9.50
N ALA A 255 3.31 16.06 -8.57
CA ALA A 255 4.56 16.70 -8.23
C ALA A 255 4.82 16.68 -6.73
N VAL A 256 6.10 16.73 -6.39
CA VAL A 256 6.62 17.05 -5.06
C VAL A 256 7.75 18.05 -5.27
N PHE A 257 7.86 19.06 -4.41
CA PHE A 257 8.93 20.05 -4.58
C PHE A 257 10.20 19.52 -3.94
N GLU A 258 11.27 19.40 -4.72
CA GLU A 258 12.50 18.73 -4.30
C GLU A 258 13.12 19.43 -3.07
N ASN A 259 13.09 20.77 -3.06
CA ASN A 259 13.65 21.59 -1.98
C ASN A 259 12.74 22.75 -1.56
N GLU A 260 11.91 23.25 -2.46
CA GLU A 260 11.39 24.61 -2.40
C GLU A 260 10.35 24.83 -1.28
N ALA A 261 9.80 23.75 -0.71
CA ALA A 261 8.93 23.80 0.45
C ALA A 261 9.65 23.50 1.79
N LYS A 262 10.89 22.98 1.77
CA LYS A 262 11.67 22.59 2.96
C LYS A 262 12.04 23.81 3.81
N TRP A 263 12.23 23.60 5.11
CA TRP A 263 12.47 24.70 6.06
C TRP A 263 13.76 25.48 5.76
N TYR A 264 14.86 24.80 5.43
CA TYR A 264 16.11 25.47 5.10
C TYR A 264 16.03 26.33 3.83
N HIS A 265 15.13 26.01 2.89
CA HIS A 265 14.90 26.80 1.68
C HIS A 265 14.03 28.02 1.98
N THR A 266 12.94 27.80 2.72
CA THR A 266 11.90 28.80 2.95
C THR A 266 12.21 29.75 4.11
N GLU A 267 13.17 29.44 4.98
CA GLU A 267 13.60 30.32 6.07
C GLU A 267 15.11 30.19 6.33
N THR A 268 15.92 30.70 5.40
CA THR A 268 17.39 30.65 5.47
C THR A 268 17.99 31.36 6.70
N SER A 269 17.27 32.31 7.29
CA SER A 269 17.66 33.01 8.52
C SER A 269 16.41 33.36 9.34
N LYS A 270 16.54 33.37 10.68
CA LYS A 270 15.42 33.57 11.61
C LYS A 270 14.52 34.74 11.23
N GLY A 271 13.24 34.46 10.99
CA GLY A 271 12.22 35.44 10.66
C GLY A 271 12.24 35.97 9.22
N ASN A 272 13.16 35.51 8.38
CA ASN A 272 13.22 35.85 6.96
C ASN A 272 12.60 34.73 6.11
N VAL A 273 11.27 34.64 6.20
CA VAL A 273 10.49 33.61 5.50
C VAL A 273 10.24 34.04 4.04
N ASN A 274 10.48 33.13 3.10
CA ASN A 274 10.27 33.33 1.67
C ASN A 274 9.72 32.06 0.99
N TYR A 275 8.47 32.13 0.54
CA TYR A 275 7.78 31.06 -0.19
C TYR A 275 7.67 31.31 -1.70
N THR A 276 8.35 32.34 -2.23
CA THR A 276 8.17 32.79 -3.63
C THR A 276 8.32 31.65 -4.64
N ASP A 277 9.32 30.77 -4.46
CA ASP A 277 9.56 29.66 -5.38
C ASP A 277 8.46 28.60 -5.28
N ALA A 278 8.13 28.14 -4.07
CA ALA A 278 7.09 27.14 -3.85
C ALA A 278 5.69 27.65 -4.28
N ASP A 279 5.38 28.93 -4.06
CA ASP A 279 4.13 29.53 -4.52
C ASP A 279 4.06 29.55 -6.06
N TYR A 280 5.15 29.94 -6.72
CA TYR A 280 5.24 29.93 -8.18
C TYR A 280 5.06 28.51 -8.74
N MET A 281 5.76 27.54 -8.15
CA MET A 281 5.69 26.14 -8.57
C MET A 281 4.28 25.58 -8.38
N TYR A 282 3.61 25.89 -7.27
CA TYR A 282 2.24 25.45 -7.03
C TYR A 282 1.27 26.02 -8.05
N GLU A 283 1.31 27.33 -8.34
CA GLU A 283 0.41 27.91 -9.34
C GLU A 283 0.69 27.32 -10.73
N TRP A 284 1.96 27.06 -11.09
CA TRP A 284 2.29 26.37 -12.34
C TRP A 284 1.73 24.93 -12.37
N CYS A 285 1.86 24.15 -11.29
CA CYS A 285 1.27 22.81 -11.21
C CYS A 285 -0.25 22.87 -11.37
N LYS A 286 -0.91 23.79 -10.66
CA LYS A 286 -2.36 23.99 -10.74
C LYS A 286 -2.83 24.39 -12.14
N GLU A 287 -2.13 25.29 -12.82
CA GLU A 287 -2.44 25.70 -14.21
C GLU A 287 -2.32 24.54 -15.21
N ASN A 288 -1.49 23.54 -14.89
CA ASN A 288 -1.26 22.36 -15.72
C ASN A 288 -1.93 21.11 -15.15
N ASP A 289 -2.84 21.27 -14.18
CA ASP A 289 -3.67 20.20 -13.63
C ASP A 289 -2.84 19.04 -13.02
N ILE A 290 -1.73 19.42 -12.38
CA ILE A 290 -0.78 18.58 -11.65
C ILE A 290 -1.03 18.72 -10.15
N THR A 291 -1.25 17.58 -9.47
CA THR A 291 -1.47 17.54 -8.02
C THR A 291 -0.14 17.60 -7.26
N VAL A 292 -0.11 18.23 -6.08
CA VAL A 292 1.15 18.46 -5.34
C VAL A 292 1.13 17.82 -3.95
N ARG A 293 2.16 17.01 -3.64
CA ARG A 293 2.52 16.59 -2.29
C ARG A 293 3.38 17.66 -1.60
N GLY A 294 3.07 17.94 -0.33
CA GLY A 294 3.88 18.76 0.54
C GLY A 294 5.05 18.00 1.16
N HIS A 295 6.27 18.40 0.82
CA HIS A 295 7.50 17.82 1.35
C HIS A 295 8.52 18.92 1.70
N CYS A 296 8.92 19.08 2.95
CA CYS A 296 8.34 18.56 4.18
C CYS A 296 8.19 19.71 5.19
N ILE A 297 7.40 19.54 6.24
CA ILE A 297 7.27 20.57 7.29
C ILE A 297 8.57 20.62 8.10
N PHE A 298 9.01 19.46 8.58
CA PHE A 298 10.23 19.22 9.35
C PHE A 298 11.06 18.08 8.78
N TRP A 299 12.35 18.07 9.10
CA TRP A 299 13.27 16.99 8.76
C TRP A 299 14.19 16.76 9.96
N GLU A 300 14.22 15.53 10.47
CA GLU A 300 14.91 15.21 11.71
C GLU A 300 16.43 15.13 11.63
N VAL A 301 16.97 14.87 10.45
CA VAL A 301 18.41 14.76 10.26
C VAL A 301 19.03 16.15 10.45
N GLU A 302 19.90 16.29 11.44
CA GLU A 302 20.43 17.59 11.91
C GLU A 302 21.06 18.42 10.77
N GLU A 303 21.71 17.78 9.79
CA GLU A 303 22.29 18.45 8.63
C GLU A 303 21.27 19.21 7.78
N HIS A 304 19.99 18.83 7.83
CA HIS A 304 18.92 19.47 7.07
C HIS A 304 18.09 20.45 7.90
N VAL A 305 18.28 20.50 9.22
CA VAL A 305 17.70 21.54 10.07
C VAL A 305 18.36 22.89 9.74
N PRO A 306 17.62 24.01 9.59
CA PRO A 306 18.24 25.31 9.31
C PRO A 306 19.33 25.67 10.33
N SER A 307 20.46 26.19 9.88
CA SER A 307 21.64 26.43 10.73
C SER A 307 21.37 27.36 11.93
N TRP A 308 20.45 28.31 11.77
CA TRP A 308 20.03 29.22 12.84
C TRP A 308 19.11 28.55 13.88
N VAL A 309 18.45 27.43 13.52
CA VAL A 309 17.59 26.63 14.41
C VAL A 309 18.44 25.72 15.30
N ARG A 310 19.50 25.10 14.76
CA ARG A 310 20.38 24.15 15.49
C ARG A 310 20.95 24.72 16.80
N ASN A 311 21.21 26.03 16.81
CA ASN A 311 21.89 26.72 17.91
C ASN A 311 20.92 27.41 18.91
N LEU A 312 19.61 27.23 18.77
CA LEU A 312 18.63 27.81 19.69
C LEU A 312 18.68 27.12 21.07
N SER A 313 18.22 27.81 22.10
CA SER A 313 17.83 27.14 23.36
C SER A 313 16.56 26.31 23.16
N ASP A 314 16.28 25.32 24.02
CA ASP A 314 15.11 24.44 23.87
C ASP A 314 13.77 25.21 23.83
N ALA A 315 13.64 26.25 24.65
CA ALA A 315 12.47 27.11 24.65
C ALA A 315 12.32 27.90 23.33
N GLU A 316 13.43 28.38 22.77
CA GLU A 316 13.43 29.06 21.47
C GLU A 316 13.22 28.10 20.31
N LEU A 317 13.70 26.86 20.42
CA LEU A 317 13.49 25.79 19.45
C LEU A 317 12.01 25.43 19.39
N LYS A 318 11.35 25.20 20.54
CA LYS A 318 9.91 24.95 20.59
C LYS A 318 9.11 26.09 19.96
N LYS A 319 9.51 27.34 20.22
CA LYS A 319 8.90 28.50 19.57
C LYS A 319 9.13 28.51 18.05
N ALA A 320 10.32 28.16 17.58
CA ALA A 320 10.62 28.08 16.15
C ALA A 320 9.80 27.00 15.43
N ILE A 321 9.56 25.85 16.09
CA ILE A 321 8.65 24.80 15.61
C ILE A 321 7.23 25.36 15.44
N ASP A 322 6.73 26.11 16.43
CA ASP A 322 5.41 26.73 16.36
C ASP A 322 5.32 27.76 15.24
N ASP A 323 6.33 28.64 15.13
CA ASP A 323 6.40 29.66 14.08
C ASP A 323 6.46 29.02 12.68
N ARG A 324 7.17 27.88 12.53
CA ARG A 324 7.21 27.10 11.28
C ARG A 324 5.84 26.55 10.91
N LEU A 325 5.16 25.88 11.85
CA LEU A 325 3.83 25.30 11.66
C LEU A 325 2.81 26.39 11.26
N GLU A 326 2.77 27.48 12.02
CA GLU A 326 1.85 28.61 11.78
C GLU A 326 2.12 29.33 10.45
N SER A 327 3.34 29.24 9.93
CA SER A 327 3.73 29.83 8.64
C SER A 327 3.38 28.93 7.45
N VAL A 328 3.77 27.66 7.48
CA VAL A 328 3.70 26.78 6.30
C VAL A 328 2.35 26.07 6.16
N VAL A 329 1.76 25.59 7.25
CA VAL A 329 0.57 24.74 7.18
C VAL A 329 -0.65 25.51 6.66
N PRO A 330 -1.04 26.67 7.24
CA PRO A 330 -2.19 27.43 6.73
C PRO A 330 -1.98 27.98 5.31
N ARG A 331 -0.71 28.17 4.89
CA ARG A 331 -0.40 28.70 3.55
C ARG A 331 -0.76 27.71 2.43
N TYR A 332 -0.52 26.43 2.67
CA TYR A 332 -0.74 25.36 1.70
C TYR A 332 -1.94 24.46 2.03
N ALA A 333 -2.75 24.84 3.01
CA ALA A 333 -4.02 24.17 3.28
C ALA A 333 -4.92 24.15 2.04
N GLY A 334 -5.39 22.96 1.66
CA GLY A 334 -6.14 22.70 0.42
C GLY A 334 -5.34 22.87 -0.88
N LYS A 335 -4.01 23.09 -0.80
CA LYS A 335 -3.10 23.17 -1.94
C LYS A 335 -2.24 21.91 -2.06
N PHE A 336 -1.60 21.54 -0.96
CA PHE A 336 -0.87 20.27 -0.86
C PHE A 336 -1.83 19.23 -0.31
N VAL A 337 -2.02 18.14 -1.06
CA VAL A 337 -3.02 17.13 -0.71
C VAL A 337 -2.53 16.18 0.39
N ASP A 338 -1.21 16.00 0.46
CA ASP A 338 -0.50 15.19 1.45
C ASP A 338 0.62 16.01 2.08
N TRP A 339 0.98 15.70 3.32
CA TRP A 339 2.11 16.30 4.03
C TRP A 339 3.03 15.25 4.63
N ASP A 340 4.29 15.26 4.19
CA ASP A 340 5.38 14.68 4.96
C ASP A 340 5.65 15.63 6.15
N VAL A 341 5.14 15.27 7.33
CA VAL A 341 5.14 16.16 8.49
C VAL A 341 6.54 16.28 9.07
N ASN A 342 7.14 15.16 9.47
CA ASN A 342 8.50 15.11 9.98
C ASN A 342 9.25 13.97 9.28
N ASN A 343 10.17 14.36 8.40
CA ASN A 343 10.90 13.45 7.53
C ASN A 343 12.05 12.77 8.29
N GLU A 344 12.27 11.48 8.02
CA GLU A 344 13.45 10.69 8.42
C GLU A 344 13.66 10.54 9.93
N MET A 345 12.57 10.29 10.66
CA MET A 345 12.58 10.10 12.12
C MET A 345 13.22 8.78 12.56
N LEU A 346 13.34 7.79 11.67
CA LEU A 346 14.08 6.56 11.94
C LEU A 346 15.59 6.80 12.01
N HIS A 347 16.08 7.76 11.22
CA HIS A 347 17.50 8.03 11.03
C HIS A 347 18.00 9.31 11.72
N GLY A 348 17.09 10.21 12.07
CA GLY A 348 17.39 11.45 12.79
C GLY A 348 16.58 11.58 14.08
N SER A 349 17.15 12.33 15.04
CA SER A 349 16.56 12.55 16.36
C SER A 349 16.76 13.97 16.87
N PHE A 350 17.06 14.95 16.02
CA PHE A 350 17.40 16.31 16.43
C PHE A 350 16.34 16.94 17.35
N PHE A 351 15.06 16.95 16.96
CA PHE A 351 14.01 17.54 17.79
C PHE A 351 13.71 16.65 19.01
N LYS A 352 13.65 15.33 18.82
CA LYS A 352 13.43 14.35 19.89
C LYS A 352 14.46 14.43 21.02
N ASP A 353 15.75 14.47 20.69
CA ASP A 353 16.83 14.50 21.69
C ASP A 353 16.87 15.83 22.46
N ARG A 354 16.41 16.91 21.83
CA ARG A 354 16.38 18.25 22.43
C ARG A 354 15.13 18.50 23.28
N LEU A 355 13.97 17.99 22.86
CA LEU A 355 12.67 18.37 23.42
C LEU A 355 11.89 17.18 24.02
N GLY A 356 12.40 15.96 23.89
CA GLY A 356 11.70 14.72 24.26
C GLY A 356 10.83 14.18 23.10
N GLU A 357 10.49 12.89 23.15
CA GLU A 357 9.75 12.20 22.07
C GLU A 357 8.33 12.74 21.83
N GLU A 358 7.70 13.32 22.87
CA GLU A 358 6.40 14.01 22.78
C GLU A 358 6.37 15.14 21.74
N ILE A 359 7.54 15.69 21.35
CA ILE A 359 7.59 16.72 20.31
C ILE A 359 7.11 16.18 18.96
N TRP A 360 7.32 14.89 18.69
CA TRP A 360 6.83 14.26 17.47
C TRP A 360 5.32 14.27 17.45
N LEU A 361 4.66 13.79 18.50
CA LEU A 361 3.19 13.81 18.62
C LEU A 361 2.65 15.23 18.43
N TYR A 362 3.26 16.19 19.13
CA TYR A 362 2.89 17.61 19.02
C TYR A 362 2.93 18.15 17.59
N MET A 363 3.96 17.81 16.80
CA MET A 363 4.08 18.29 15.42
C MET A 363 2.92 17.81 14.53
N PHE A 364 2.49 16.56 14.70
CA PHE A 364 1.37 16.00 13.94
C PHE A 364 0.03 16.57 14.41
N GLU A 365 -0.23 16.59 15.72
CA GLU A 365 -1.45 17.18 16.29
C GLU A 365 -1.62 18.63 15.85
N ARG A 366 -0.57 19.44 15.99
CA ARG A 366 -0.61 20.86 15.65
C ARG A 366 -0.78 21.08 14.15
N THR A 367 -0.25 20.19 13.30
CA THR A 367 -0.50 20.24 11.86
C THR A 367 -1.98 20.02 11.57
N LYS A 368 -2.61 18.99 12.16
CA LYS A 368 -4.06 18.72 11.99
C LYS A 368 -4.93 19.84 12.56
N GLU A 369 -4.53 20.48 13.66
CA GLU A 369 -5.24 21.64 14.21
C GLU A 369 -5.25 22.84 13.25
N LEU A 370 -4.13 23.07 12.55
CA LEU A 370 -3.96 24.18 11.61
C LEU A 370 -4.59 23.91 10.25
N ASP A 371 -4.62 22.66 9.81
CA ASP A 371 -5.36 22.19 8.64
C ASP A 371 -6.04 20.83 8.92
N PRO A 372 -7.33 20.84 9.31
CA PRO A 372 -8.08 19.60 9.59
C PRO A 372 -8.25 18.66 8.40
N ASN A 373 -8.06 19.14 7.17
CA ASN A 373 -8.19 18.34 5.96
C ASN A 373 -6.84 17.81 5.44
N ALA A 374 -5.72 18.21 6.04
CA ALA A 374 -4.41 17.72 5.65
C ALA A 374 -4.33 16.21 5.89
N LYS A 375 -3.83 15.48 4.88
CA LYS A 375 -3.43 14.08 5.04
C LYS A 375 -2.00 14.02 5.58
N LEU A 376 -1.82 13.38 6.72
CA LEU A 376 -0.53 13.37 7.43
C LEU A 376 0.23 12.07 7.17
N PHE A 377 1.47 12.22 6.72
CA PHE A 377 2.38 11.12 6.43
C PHE A 377 3.63 11.19 7.31
N VAL A 378 4.06 10.03 7.77
CA VAL A 378 5.47 9.78 8.10
C VAL A 378 6.23 9.50 6.80
N ASN A 379 7.51 9.85 6.68
CA ASN A 379 8.29 9.55 5.48
C ASN A 379 9.74 9.18 5.82
N ASP A 380 10.24 8.05 5.32
CA ASP A 380 11.60 7.57 5.63
C ASP A 380 12.24 6.74 4.50
N TYR A 381 13.58 6.68 4.50
CA TYR A 381 14.38 5.89 3.56
C TYR A 381 14.76 4.53 4.13
N ASN A 382 15.44 3.70 3.33
CA ASN A 382 15.86 2.33 3.67
C ASN A 382 14.76 1.31 4.00
N VAL A 383 13.52 1.72 4.22
CA VAL A 383 12.41 0.82 4.58
C VAL A 383 11.95 -0.09 3.43
N LEU A 384 12.25 0.29 2.19
CA LEU A 384 12.05 -0.56 1.00
C LEU A 384 13.36 -1.08 0.42
N SER A 385 14.45 -0.33 0.53
CA SER A 385 15.74 -0.69 -0.05
C SER A 385 16.58 -1.57 0.87
N GLU A 386 16.50 -1.41 2.19
CA GLU A 386 17.21 -2.18 3.21
C GLU A 386 16.25 -2.88 4.18
N ALA A 387 16.80 -3.65 5.13
CA ALA A 387 16.03 -4.43 6.10
C ALA A 387 15.59 -3.59 7.30
N GLU A 388 14.89 -2.47 7.06
CA GLU A 388 14.47 -1.52 8.10
C GLU A 388 12.94 -1.35 8.22
N ALA A 389 12.16 -2.08 7.40
CA ALA A 389 10.70 -2.00 7.38
C ALA A 389 10.07 -2.20 8.77
N ASP A 390 10.52 -3.19 9.55
CA ASP A 390 9.92 -3.45 10.87
C ASP A 390 10.22 -2.35 11.90
N ALA A 391 11.42 -1.75 11.84
CA ALA A 391 11.79 -0.66 12.74
C ALA A 391 10.89 0.56 12.48
N TYR A 392 10.55 0.79 11.21
CA TYR A 392 9.60 1.81 10.83
C TYR A 392 8.16 1.46 11.23
N VAL A 393 7.72 0.21 11.06
CA VAL A 393 6.41 -0.28 11.57
C VAL A 393 6.28 -0.03 13.06
N GLN A 394 7.32 -0.28 13.86
CA GLN A 394 7.30 0.02 15.30
C GLN A 394 7.17 1.50 15.60
N GLN A 395 7.92 2.34 14.90
CA GLN A 395 7.79 3.78 15.04
C GLN A 395 6.36 4.24 14.69
N ILE A 396 5.79 3.75 13.60
CA ILE A 396 4.42 4.06 13.17
C ILE A 396 3.40 3.60 14.20
N ASN A 397 3.49 2.35 14.67
CA ASN A 397 2.59 1.84 15.71
C ASN A 397 2.68 2.65 16.99
N TRP A 398 3.87 3.14 17.36
CA TRP A 398 4.01 4.05 18.49
C TRP A 398 3.22 5.36 18.30
N PHE A 399 3.20 5.95 17.09
CA PHE A 399 2.35 7.10 16.80
C PHE A 399 0.86 6.77 16.94
N LEU A 400 0.43 5.63 16.37
CA LEU A 400 -0.98 5.18 16.41
C LEU A 400 -1.44 4.89 17.85
N GLU A 401 -0.62 4.21 18.64
CA GLU A 401 -0.89 3.88 20.05
C GLU A 401 -0.95 5.13 20.95
N ASN A 402 -0.22 6.19 20.58
CA ASN A 402 -0.28 7.49 21.25
C ASN A 402 -1.36 8.42 20.67
N GLY A 403 -2.25 7.91 19.82
CA GLY A 403 -3.46 8.60 19.38
C GLY A 403 -3.29 9.55 18.20
N ILE A 404 -2.17 9.45 17.46
CA ILE A 404 -1.98 10.22 16.23
C ILE A 404 -2.69 9.52 15.07
N GLU A 405 -3.61 10.24 14.42
CA GLU A 405 -4.25 9.80 13.19
C GLU A 405 -3.31 10.09 12.01
N LEU A 406 -2.68 9.03 11.50
CA LEU A 406 -1.90 9.06 10.28
C LEU A 406 -2.80 8.68 9.09
N ASP A 407 -2.59 9.34 7.95
CA ASP A 407 -3.34 9.07 6.71
C ASP A 407 -2.57 8.13 5.76
N GLY A 408 -1.26 7.98 5.96
CA GLY A 408 -0.46 7.02 5.19
C GLY A 408 1.02 6.99 5.56
N ILE A 409 1.74 6.08 4.89
CA ILE A 409 3.17 5.82 5.07
C ILE A 409 3.92 6.26 3.81
N GLY A 410 4.80 7.24 3.95
CA GLY A 410 5.81 7.57 2.95
C GLY A 410 7.01 6.61 3.07
N ALA A 411 7.33 5.95 1.96
CA ALA A 411 8.47 5.09 1.83
C ALA A 411 9.30 5.54 0.61
N GLN A 412 10.44 6.18 0.85
CA GLN A 412 11.17 6.93 -0.19
C GLN A 412 11.50 6.07 -1.42
N GLY A 413 12.11 4.90 -1.25
CA GLY A 413 12.42 4.01 -2.38
C GLY A 413 13.72 4.36 -3.10
N HIS A 414 14.71 4.82 -2.35
CA HIS A 414 16.06 5.10 -2.81
C HIS A 414 16.94 3.84 -2.88
N PHE A 415 17.36 3.45 -4.10
CA PHE A 415 18.25 2.30 -4.33
C PHE A 415 19.63 2.74 -4.84
N SER A 416 20.70 2.19 -4.25
CA SER A 416 22.10 2.56 -4.53
C SER A 416 22.97 1.34 -4.83
N ASP A 417 24.26 1.58 -5.10
CA ASP A 417 25.33 0.56 -5.17
C ASP A 417 25.10 -0.60 -6.15
N ASP A 418 24.56 -0.29 -7.34
CA ASP A 418 24.25 -1.28 -8.38
C ASP A 418 23.35 -2.44 -7.86
N LYS A 419 22.58 -2.18 -6.80
CA LYS A 419 21.69 -3.16 -6.18
C LYS A 419 20.63 -3.61 -7.17
N VAL A 420 20.52 -4.92 -7.35
CA VAL A 420 19.44 -5.53 -8.12
C VAL A 420 18.18 -5.52 -7.25
N ILE A 421 17.11 -4.92 -7.75
CA ILE A 421 15.82 -4.97 -7.06
C ILE A 421 15.24 -6.39 -7.21
N ASP A 422 14.91 -7.00 -6.07
CA ASP A 422 14.17 -8.25 -5.99
C ASP A 422 12.67 -7.93 -5.76
N PRO A 423 11.80 -8.22 -6.73
CA PRO A 423 10.37 -7.90 -6.63
C PRO A 423 9.69 -8.55 -5.43
N VAL A 424 10.13 -9.74 -5.02
CA VAL A 424 9.51 -10.49 -3.91
C VAL A 424 9.86 -9.83 -2.56
N VAL A 425 11.10 -9.38 -2.41
CA VAL A 425 11.54 -8.64 -1.22
C VAL A 425 10.81 -7.31 -1.12
N ILE A 426 10.64 -6.59 -2.23
CA ILE A 426 9.89 -5.33 -2.25
C ILE A 426 8.42 -5.56 -1.86
N GLU A 427 7.78 -6.61 -2.39
CA GLU A 427 6.41 -6.95 -1.99
C GLU A 427 6.29 -7.23 -0.49
N SER A 428 7.18 -8.06 0.06
CA SER A 428 7.18 -8.37 1.50
C SER A 428 7.36 -7.11 2.35
N ARG A 429 8.29 -6.23 1.99
CA ARG A 429 8.50 -4.96 2.73
C ARG A 429 7.29 -4.05 2.66
N ILE A 430 6.64 -3.91 1.50
CA ILE A 430 5.39 -3.13 1.36
C ILE A 430 4.29 -3.73 2.23
N ASN A 431 4.10 -5.05 2.21
CA ASN A 431 3.08 -5.73 3.02
C ASN A 431 3.35 -5.60 4.51
N ASN A 432 4.62 -5.62 4.93
CA ASN A 432 4.99 -5.37 6.31
C ASN A 432 4.61 -3.94 6.75
N LEU A 433 4.92 -2.92 5.95
CA LEU A 433 4.49 -1.55 6.22
C LEU A 433 2.96 -1.44 6.31
N ALA A 434 2.25 -2.10 5.38
CA ALA A 434 0.78 -2.12 5.35
C ALA A 434 0.14 -2.85 6.54
N SER A 435 0.89 -3.68 7.29
CA SER A 435 0.38 -4.37 8.48
C SER A 435 -0.04 -3.41 9.61
N THR A 436 0.40 -2.15 9.55
CA THR A 436 -0.07 -1.05 10.42
C THR A 436 -1.52 -0.64 10.15
N GLY A 437 -2.12 -1.08 9.03
CA GLY A 437 -3.44 -0.69 8.58
C GLY A 437 -3.49 0.60 7.76
N LEU A 438 -2.33 1.20 7.45
CA LEU A 438 -2.21 2.42 6.66
C LEU A 438 -1.81 2.14 5.21
N PRO A 439 -2.26 2.95 4.24
CA PRO A 439 -1.78 2.86 2.86
C PRO A 439 -0.32 3.31 2.74
N VAL A 440 0.40 2.72 1.78
CA VAL A 440 1.80 3.02 1.48
C VAL A 440 1.90 3.90 0.22
N TRP A 441 2.77 4.89 0.27
CA TRP A 441 3.16 5.72 -0.86
C TRP A 441 4.65 5.56 -1.10
N VAL A 442 5.02 5.24 -2.35
CA VAL A 442 6.43 5.37 -2.74
C VAL A 442 6.68 6.84 -3.06
N THR A 443 7.47 7.49 -2.21
CA THR A 443 7.55 8.95 -2.22
C THR A 443 8.69 9.51 -3.07
N GLU A 444 9.78 8.77 -3.27
CA GLU A 444 11.04 9.30 -3.78
C GLU A 444 11.84 8.27 -4.60
N TYR A 445 11.17 7.46 -5.43
CA TYR A 445 11.86 6.37 -6.14
C TYR A 445 13.00 6.88 -7.00
N ASP A 446 14.19 6.32 -6.79
CA ASP A 446 15.30 6.36 -7.74
C ASP A 446 16.22 5.13 -7.55
N SER A 447 16.95 4.78 -8.62
CA SER A 447 17.94 3.70 -8.59
C SER A 447 19.22 4.17 -9.27
N THR A 448 20.34 4.16 -8.54
CA THR A 448 21.62 4.64 -9.06
C THR A 448 22.49 3.49 -9.56
N THR A 449 22.80 3.49 -10.86
CA THR A 449 23.77 2.56 -11.48
C THR A 449 24.31 3.11 -12.79
N GLN A 450 25.56 2.81 -13.13
CA GLN A 450 26.12 3.14 -14.44
C GLN A 450 25.51 2.30 -15.58
N ASP A 451 25.01 1.10 -15.27
CA ASP A 451 24.34 0.24 -16.24
C ASP A 451 22.90 0.69 -16.44
N VAL A 452 22.65 1.42 -17.53
CA VAL A 452 21.32 1.93 -17.88
C VAL A 452 20.29 0.81 -18.05
N LYS A 453 20.71 -0.40 -18.44
CA LYS A 453 19.81 -1.54 -18.57
C LYS A 453 19.41 -2.09 -17.21
N LEU A 454 20.36 -2.21 -16.28
CA LEU A 454 20.04 -2.57 -14.90
C LEU A 454 19.09 -1.55 -14.26
N ARG A 455 19.31 -0.25 -14.49
CA ARG A 455 18.39 0.81 -14.05
C ARG A 455 16.99 0.66 -14.63
N ALA A 456 16.88 0.31 -15.92
CA ALA A 456 15.61 0.05 -16.57
C ALA A 456 14.89 -1.18 -15.98
N ASP A 457 15.62 -2.27 -15.74
CA ASP A 457 15.08 -3.50 -15.17
C ASP A 457 14.67 -3.32 -13.70
N ASN A 458 15.44 -2.56 -12.92
CA ASN A 458 15.07 -2.15 -11.57
C ASN A 458 13.79 -1.30 -11.57
N LEU A 459 13.69 -0.33 -12.48
CA LEU A 459 12.49 0.50 -12.63
C LEU A 459 11.26 -0.34 -12.94
N GLU A 460 11.34 -1.27 -13.92
CA GLU A 460 10.19 -2.14 -14.23
C GLU A 460 9.76 -2.98 -13.05
N LYS A 461 10.70 -3.68 -12.40
CA LYS A 461 10.38 -4.55 -11.27
C LYS A 461 9.72 -3.76 -10.14
N PHE A 462 10.32 -2.63 -9.77
CA PHE A 462 9.82 -1.83 -8.66
C PHE A 462 8.45 -1.21 -8.97
N TYR A 463 8.29 -0.54 -10.11
CA TYR A 463 7.03 0.09 -10.48
C TYR A 463 5.90 -0.94 -10.60
N ARG A 464 6.17 -2.11 -11.19
CA ARG A 464 5.14 -3.14 -11.38
C ARG A 464 4.71 -3.75 -10.04
N ILE A 465 5.64 -4.02 -9.12
CA ILE A 465 5.28 -4.49 -7.78
C ILE A 465 4.51 -3.43 -7.00
N ALA A 466 5.00 -2.18 -6.98
CA ALA A 466 4.30 -1.10 -6.29
C ALA A 466 2.91 -0.85 -6.88
N PHE A 467 2.76 -0.82 -8.21
CA PHE A 467 1.45 -0.62 -8.84
C PHE A 467 0.51 -1.82 -8.67
N SER A 468 1.02 -3.05 -8.66
CA SER A 468 0.21 -4.27 -8.46
C SER A 468 -0.14 -4.56 -6.99
N ASN A 469 0.45 -3.86 -6.03
CA ASN A 469 0.17 -4.08 -4.61
C ASN A 469 -1.06 -3.24 -4.19
N PRO A 470 -2.11 -3.86 -3.60
CA PRO A 470 -3.33 -3.16 -3.22
C PRO A 470 -3.13 -2.13 -2.09
N ASN A 471 -2.07 -2.27 -1.30
CA ASN A 471 -1.76 -1.35 -0.20
C ASN A 471 -1.00 -0.11 -0.68
N VAL A 472 -0.55 -0.07 -1.93
CA VAL A 472 0.15 1.10 -2.47
C VAL A 472 -0.84 2.01 -3.17
N GLU A 473 -0.77 3.29 -2.86
CA GLU A 473 -1.67 4.32 -3.36
C GLU A 473 -0.99 5.37 -4.24
N GLY A 474 0.33 5.34 -4.42
CA GLY A 474 1.01 6.25 -5.34
C GLY A 474 2.52 6.02 -5.44
N ILE A 475 3.11 6.49 -6.54
CA ILE A 475 4.56 6.42 -6.81
C ILE A 475 5.04 7.75 -7.37
N LEU A 476 5.96 8.42 -6.68
CA LEU A 476 6.70 9.55 -7.24
C LEU A 476 8.20 9.23 -7.40
N MET A 477 8.75 9.63 -8.54
CA MET A 477 10.18 9.51 -8.89
C MET A 477 10.97 10.72 -8.40
N TRP A 478 12.13 10.55 -7.76
CA TRP A 478 12.90 11.68 -7.20
C TRP A 478 13.83 12.37 -8.21
N GLY A 479 13.21 12.94 -9.24
CA GLY A 479 13.87 13.63 -10.34
C GLY A 479 14.13 12.71 -11.53
N PHE A 480 14.09 13.26 -12.73
CA PHE A 480 14.14 12.46 -13.97
C PHE A 480 15.30 12.83 -14.91
N HIS A 481 15.93 13.99 -14.74
CA HIS A 481 16.86 14.55 -15.73
C HIS A 481 18.30 14.68 -15.19
N ALA A 482 19.26 14.22 -15.99
CA ALA A 482 20.68 14.09 -15.63
C ALA A 482 21.36 15.40 -15.21
N ASN A 483 20.89 16.56 -15.68
CA ASN A 483 21.45 17.85 -15.29
C ASN A 483 21.02 18.32 -13.89
N THR A 484 19.94 17.77 -13.35
CA THR A 484 19.32 18.27 -12.11
C THR A 484 19.06 17.19 -11.07
N HIS A 485 19.22 15.92 -11.40
CA HIS A 485 19.06 14.82 -10.45
C HIS A 485 20.10 14.91 -9.33
N TRP A 486 19.65 14.83 -8.07
CA TRP A 486 20.51 14.97 -6.89
C TRP A 486 21.63 13.90 -6.79
N ARG A 487 21.35 12.66 -7.20
CA ARG A 487 22.30 11.54 -7.36
C ARG A 487 23.08 11.53 -8.68
N GLY A 488 22.93 12.56 -9.52
CA GLY A 488 23.63 12.69 -10.79
C GLY A 488 23.07 11.82 -11.94
N PRO A 489 23.77 11.74 -13.08
CA PRO A 489 23.24 11.17 -14.32
C PRO A 489 22.94 9.67 -14.27
N ASN A 490 23.57 8.95 -13.33
CA ASN A 490 23.40 7.51 -13.16
C ASN A 490 22.11 7.11 -12.43
N ALA A 491 21.28 8.08 -12.03
CA ALA A 491 19.94 7.86 -11.50
C ALA A 491 18.83 8.38 -12.44
N ALA A 492 19.17 9.25 -13.40
CA ALA A 492 18.22 9.90 -14.30
C ALA A 492 17.64 8.97 -15.38
N ILE A 493 16.41 9.23 -15.81
CA ILE A 493 15.78 8.55 -16.95
C ILE A 493 15.91 9.35 -18.27
N VAL A 494 16.38 10.59 -18.18
CA VAL A 494 16.71 11.47 -19.31
C VAL A 494 18.14 11.97 -19.17
N ASP A 495 18.95 11.75 -20.21
CA ASP A 495 20.36 12.14 -20.25
C ASP A 495 20.55 13.65 -20.45
N HIS A 496 21.80 14.12 -20.32
CA HIS A 496 22.14 15.55 -20.39
C HIS A 496 21.71 16.25 -21.69
N ASP A 497 21.64 15.49 -22.79
CA ASP A 497 21.30 15.96 -24.13
C ASP A 497 19.80 15.77 -24.47
N TRP A 498 18.98 15.43 -23.48
CA TRP A 498 17.54 15.14 -23.61
C TRP A 498 17.20 13.82 -24.29
N THR A 499 18.19 12.94 -24.49
CA THR A 499 17.91 11.55 -24.86
C THR A 499 17.17 10.87 -23.72
N VAL A 500 15.95 10.37 -24.00
CA VAL A 500 15.25 9.44 -23.11
C VAL A 500 16.01 8.11 -23.17
N ASN A 501 16.67 7.75 -22.08
CA ASN A 501 17.53 6.58 -22.04
C ASN A 501 16.72 5.28 -21.83
N GLU A 502 17.37 4.12 -21.74
CA GLU A 502 16.66 2.83 -21.64
C GLU A 502 15.72 2.77 -20.43
N ALA A 503 16.07 3.39 -19.31
CA ALA A 503 15.19 3.47 -18.14
C ALA A 503 13.99 4.39 -18.38
N GLY A 504 14.18 5.52 -19.07
CA GLY A 504 13.07 6.40 -19.46
C GLY A 504 12.12 5.78 -20.47
N LEU A 505 12.66 5.04 -21.45
CA LEU A 505 11.85 4.29 -22.40
C LEU A 505 11.05 3.18 -21.70
N ARG A 506 11.65 2.51 -20.69
CA ARG A 506 10.94 1.52 -19.88
C ARG A 506 9.81 2.15 -19.08
N TYR A 507 10.05 3.30 -18.45
CA TYR A 507 9.01 4.06 -17.74
C TYR A 507 7.84 4.44 -18.67
N GLN A 508 8.13 4.99 -19.85
CA GLN A 508 7.11 5.35 -20.83
C GLN A 508 6.33 4.12 -21.34
N ALA A 509 7.00 2.98 -21.50
CA ALA A 509 6.33 1.73 -21.87
C ALA A 509 5.34 1.26 -20.80
N LEU A 510 5.69 1.34 -19.51
CA LEU A 510 4.77 1.00 -18.41
C LEU A 510 3.57 1.95 -18.38
N ARG A 511 3.79 3.25 -18.59
CA ARG A 511 2.69 4.22 -18.67
C ARG A 511 1.74 3.95 -19.82
N GLU A 512 2.24 3.50 -20.96
CA GLU A 512 1.38 3.13 -22.09
C GLU A 512 0.67 1.79 -21.82
N GLU A 513 1.35 0.83 -21.20
CA GLU A 513 0.78 -0.45 -20.77
C GLU A 513 -0.37 -0.26 -19.78
N TRP A 514 -0.23 0.68 -18.84
CA TRP A 514 -1.21 0.96 -17.79
C TRP A 514 -2.19 2.07 -18.14
N ARG A 515 -2.56 2.15 -19.42
CA ARG A 515 -3.52 3.11 -19.94
C ARG A 515 -4.47 2.44 -20.91
N THR A 516 -5.75 2.79 -20.82
CA THR A 516 -6.77 2.21 -21.70
C THR A 516 -7.05 3.13 -22.88
N ASN A 517 -6.81 2.61 -24.08
CA ASN A 517 -7.21 3.21 -25.36
C ASN A 517 -7.91 2.13 -26.19
N GLU A 518 -9.23 2.25 -26.37
CA GLU A 518 -10.02 1.25 -27.09
C GLU A 518 -11.01 1.90 -28.06
N SER A 519 -11.46 1.11 -29.05
CA SER A 519 -12.51 1.56 -29.96
C SER A 519 -13.39 0.39 -30.38
N GLY A 520 -14.62 0.70 -30.75
CA GLY A 520 -15.57 -0.29 -31.22
C GLY A 520 -16.87 0.32 -31.68
N THR A 521 -17.91 -0.51 -31.76
CA THR A 521 -19.25 -0.08 -32.19
C THR A 521 -20.29 -0.56 -31.21
N THR A 522 -21.32 0.26 -31.01
CA THR A 522 -22.46 -0.11 -30.17
C THR A 522 -23.28 -1.24 -30.81
N ASN A 523 -23.70 -2.19 -29.97
CA ASN A 523 -24.55 -3.31 -30.38
C ASN A 523 -26.02 -2.86 -30.65
N SER A 524 -26.92 -3.83 -30.88
CA SER A 524 -28.35 -3.56 -31.15
C SER A 524 -29.09 -2.88 -29.98
N SER A 525 -28.56 -2.96 -28.76
CA SER A 525 -29.08 -2.28 -27.56
C SER A 525 -28.38 -0.94 -27.31
N GLY A 526 -27.58 -0.45 -28.26
CA GLY A 526 -26.83 0.80 -28.14
C GLY A 526 -25.65 0.74 -27.17
N LYS A 527 -25.20 -0.46 -26.79
CA LYS A 527 -24.17 -0.66 -25.76
C LYS A 527 -22.81 -1.05 -26.35
N TYR A 528 -21.74 -0.59 -25.72
CA TYR A 528 -20.37 -1.03 -25.92
C TYR A 528 -19.72 -1.28 -24.55
N ALA A 529 -19.19 -2.48 -24.32
CA ALA A 529 -18.56 -2.86 -23.05
C ALA A 529 -17.03 -2.84 -23.21
N PHE A 530 -16.33 -2.42 -22.16
CA PHE A 530 -14.87 -2.43 -22.10
C PHE A 530 -14.42 -2.64 -20.64
N ARG A 531 -13.15 -2.99 -20.45
CA ARG A 531 -12.53 -3.09 -19.13
C ARG A 531 -11.35 -2.15 -19.06
N GLY A 532 -11.50 -1.06 -18.31
CA GLY A 532 -10.55 0.07 -18.32
C GLY A 532 -9.79 0.22 -17.01
N PHE A 533 -8.58 0.77 -17.09
CA PHE A 533 -7.83 1.27 -15.93
C PHE A 533 -8.60 2.38 -15.20
N HIS A 534 -8.46 2.47 -13.89
CA HIS A 534 -9.11 3.55 -13.16
C HIS A 534 -8.56 4.91 -13.60
N GLY A 535 -9.45 5.85 -13.91
CA GLY A 535 -9.06 7.17 -14.38
C GLY A 535 -10.14 7.94 -15.11
N THR A 536 -9.73 9.06 -15.69
CA THR A 536 -10.60 9.94 -16.50
C THR A 536 -10.45 9.59 -17.97
N TYR A 537 -11.55 9.63 -18.71
CA TYR A 537 -11.63 9.26 -20.11
C TYR A 537 -12.38 10.29 -20.92
N ASP A 538 -11.92 10.51 -22.15
CA ASP A 538 -12.73 11.10 -23.21
C ASP A 538 -13.31 9.97 -24.07
N VAL A 539 -14.64 9.98 -24.21
CA VAL A 539 -15.41 9.06 -25.05
C VAL A 539 -15.93 9.83 -26.25
N THR A 540 -15.39 9.53 -27.43
CA THR A 540 -15.85 10.09 -28.70
C THR A 540 -16.87 9.17 -29.35
N ILE A 541 -18.07 9.68 -29.60
CA ILE A 541 -19.18 8.96 -30.23
C ILE A 541 -19.40 9.54 -31.62
N SER A 542 -19.30 8.69 -32.65
CA SER A 542 -19.56 9.08 -34.05
C SER A 542 -20.75 8.29 -34.60
N VAL A 543 -21.79 9.03 -35.00
CA VAL A 543 -22.97 8.46 -35.67
C VAL A 543 -23.00 8.93 -37.12
N PRO A 544 -23.16 8.04 -38.11
CA PRO A 544 -23.19 8.42 -39.52
C PRO A 544 -24.19 9.54 -39.81
N GLY A 545 -23.70 10.63 -40.42
CA GLY A 545 -24.51 11.80 -40.77
C GLY A 545 -24.67 12.85 -39.66
N SER A 546 -24.04 12.65 -38.51
CA SER A 546 -24.00 13.61 -37.39
C SER A 546 -22.56 14.06 -37.09
N ALA A 547 -22.42 15.18 -36.38
CA ALA A 547 -21.12 15.57 -35.84
C ALA A 547 -20.74 14.64 -34.67
N PRO A 548 -19.44 14.32 -34.47
CA PRO A 548 -19.01 13.57 -33.30
C PRO A 548 -19.32 14.30 -31.99
N VAL A 549 -19.64 13.53 -30.97
CA VAL A 549 -19.88 14.00 -29.60
C VAL A 549 -18.73 13.50 -28.74
N VAL A 550 -18.18 14.36 -27.88
CA VAL A 550 -17.15 13.98 -26.90
C VAL A 550 -17.74 14.16 -25.52
N ALA A 551 -17.69 13.11 -24.71
CA ALA A 551 -18.13 13.11 -23.32
C ALA A 551 -16.99 12.66 -22.41
N THR A 552 -16.87 13.28 -21.24
CA THR A 552 -15.86 12.91 -20.24
C THR A 552 -16.51 12.02 -19.18
N ILE A 553 -15.88 10.90 -18.85
CA ILE A 553 -16.31 9.96 -17.80
C ILE A 553 -15.16 9.69 -16.82
N ASN A 554 -15.48 9.27 -15.60
CA ASN A 554 -14.49 8.88 -14.59
C ASN A 554 -14.74 7.44 -14.15
N LEU A 555 -13.88 6.51 -14.58
CA LEU A 555 -13.94 5.13 -14.12
C LEU A 555 -13.18 5.02 -12.80
N LEU A 556 -13.92 5.08 -11.69
CA LEU A 556 -13.34 4.99 -10.35
C LEU A 556 -13.28 3.52 -9.87
N PRO A 557 -12.37 3.21 -8.92
CA PRO A 557 -12.37 1.92 -8.24
C PRO A 557 -13.74 1.59 -7.64
N GLY A 558 -14.14 0.32 -7.72
CA GLY A 558 -15.37 -0.17 -7.13
C GLY A 558 -15.75 -1.56 -7.63
N ASP A 559 -16.74 -2.16 -6.98
CA ASP A 559 -17.22 -3.49 -7.34
C ASP A 559 -18.17 -3.44 -8.54
N GLY A 560 -18.14 -4.48 -9.38
CA GLY A 560 -19.07 -4.60 -10.51
C GLY A 560 -18.77 -3.67 -11.68
N THR A 561 -19.77 -3.53 -12.55
CA THR A 561 -19.69 -2.78 -13.81
C THR A 561 -20.31 -1.40 -13.65
N VAL A 562 -19.69 -0.36 -14.19
CA VAL A 562 -20.33 0.97 -14.28
C VAL A 562 -20.97 1.16 -15.66
N LEU A 563 -22.23 1.58 -15.70
CA LEU A 563 -22.94 1.95 -16.93
C LEU A 563 -22.97 3.48 -17.08
N TYR A 564 -22.42 3.97 -18.18
CA TYR A 564 -22.52 5.37 -18.59
C TYR A 564 -23.55 5.49 -19.73
N ASN A 565 -24.70 6.08 -19.42
CA ASN A 565 -25.67 6.49 -20.44
C ASN A 565 -25.23 7.84 -21.02
N ILE A 566 -24.85 7.86 -22.30
CA ILE A 566 -24.36 9.06 -22.98
C ILE A 566 -25.35 9.47 -24.08
N SER A 567 -25.92 10.66 -23.94
CA SER A 567 -26.80 11.25 -24.94
C SER A 567 -26.01 11.91 -26.08
N LEU A 568 -26.63 12.02 -27.27
CA LEU A 568 -26.03 12.68 -28.43
C LEU A 568 -25.81 14.21 -28.28
N ASP A 569 -26.19 14.80 -27.14
CA ASP A 569 -25.84 16.17 -26.76
C ASP A 569 -24.62 16.25 -25.80
N GLY A 570 -24.04 15.11 -25.43
CA GLY A 570 -22.89 14.99 -24.54
C GLY A 570 -23.25 14.82 -23.06
N THR A 571 -24.54 14.76 -22.70
CA THR A 571 -24.96 14.49 -21.32
C THR A 571 -24.59 13.07 -20.90
N VAL A 572 -24.05 12.91 -19.70
CA VAL A 572 -23.67 11.61 -19.12
C VAL A 572 -24.48 11.37 -17.84
N GLU A 573 -25.11 10.20 -17.76
CA GLU A 573 -25.71 9.68 -16.53
C GLU A 573 -25.05 8.35 -16.16
N GLU A 574 -24.61 8.23 -14.91
CA GLU A 574 -23.89 7.07 -14.38
C GLU A 574 -24.83 6.18 -13.54
N GLU A 575 -24.73 4.87 -13.73
CA GLU A 575 -25.45 3.85 -12.97
C GLU A 575 -24.49 2.70 -12.62
N GLU A 576 -24.38 2.32 -11.35
CA GLU A 576 -23.60 1.15 -10.94
C GLU A 576 -24.42 -0.14 -11.10
N ILE A 577 -23.80 -1.14 -11.72
CA ILE A 577 -24.32 -2.50 -11.86
C ILE A 577 -23.46 -3.42 -10.97
N PRO A 578 -23.97 -3.88 -9.81
CA PRO A 578 -23.22 -4.72 -8.88
C PRO A 578 -22.67 -6.00 -9.53
N SER A 579 -21.45 -6.41 -9.15
CA SER A 579 -20.77 -7.63 -9.65
C SER A 579 -21.50 -8.93 -9.29
N LYS A 580 -22.24 -8.92 -8.19
CA LYS A 580 -23.00 -10.06 -7.69
C LYS A 580 -24.32 -9.55 -7.10
N VAL A 581 -25.41 -9.92 -7.74
CA VAL A 581 -26.74 -9.75 -7.15
C VAL A 581 -26.94 -10.93 -6.20
N ASN A 582 -26.97 -10.69 -4.89
CA ASN A 582 -27.34 -11.71 -3.91
C ASN A 582 -28.85 -11.94 -3.98
N TYR A 583 -29.30 -12.61 -5.05
CA TYR A 583 -30.71 -12.93 -5.23
C TYR A 583 -31.26 -13.61 -3.97
N GLY A 584 -32.42 -13.17 -3.52
CA GLY A 584 -33.11 -13.70 -2.35
C GLY A 584 -32.68 -13.12 -0.99
N ASP A 585 -31.56 -12.41 -0.89
CA ASP A 585 -31.16 -11.67 0.31
C ASP A 585 -31.68 -10.23 0.19
N LEU A 586 -32.84 -9.96 0.78
CA LEU A 586 -33.57 -8.68 0.64
C LEU A 586 -33.35 -7.74 1.82
N ASN A 587 -32.64 -8.18 2.85
CA ASN A 587 -32.25 -7.37 3.99
C ASN A 587 -30.73 -7.13 4.07
N GLU A 588 -29.96 -7.67 3.13
CA GLU A 588 -28.51 -7.51 2.98
C GLU A 588 -27.73 -8.01 4.21
N ASP A 589 -28.28 -9.00 4.92
CA ASP A 589 -27.61 -9.60 6.09
C ASP A 589 -26.70 -10.80 5.72
N GLY A 590 -26.66 -11.15 4.44
CA GLY A 590 -25.88 -12.27 3.89
C GLY A 590 -26.56 -13.63 4.05
N VAL A 591 -27.79 -13.70 4.56
CA VAL A 591 -28.50 -14.95 4.88
C VAL A 591 -29.93 -14.97 4.35
N ILE A 592 -30.18 -15.77 3.32
CA ILE A 592 -31.52 -15.96 2.74
C ILE A 592 -32.43 -16.75 3.69
N ASN A 593 -33.41 -16.09 4.29
CA ASN A 593 -34.27 -16.69 5.30
C ASN A 593 -35.70 -16.12 5.32
N SER A 594 -36.48 -16.49 6.35
CA SER A 594 -37.88 -16.08 6.48
C SER A 594 -38.10 -14.57 6.57
N LEU A 595 -37.09 -13.79 6.96
CA LEU A 595 -37.14 -12.33 6.99
C LEU A 595 -37.20 -11.75 5.57
N ASP A 596 -36.44 -12.31 4.63
CA ASP A 596 -36.48 -11.92 3.21
C ASP A 596 -37.84 -12.22 2.60
N ALA A 597 -38.37 -13.41 2.87
CA ALA A 597 -39.72 -13.77 2.45
C ALA A 597 -40.77 -12.80 3.03
N ALA A 598 -40.63 -12.38 4.29
CA ALA A 598 -41.53 -11.42 4.92
C ALA A 598 -41.46 -10.02 4.28
N ARG A 599 -40.29 -9.59 3.82
CA ARG A 599 -40.13 -8.33 3.08
C ARG A 599 -40.70 -8.42 1.67
N LEU A 600 -40.40 -9.52 0.96
CA LEU A 600 -40.92 -9.74 -0.39
C LEU A 600 -42.45 -9.75 -0.44
N ILE A 601 -43.10 -10.44 0.50
CA ILE A 601 -44.57 -10.49 0.52
C ILE A 601 -45.19 -9.14 0.90
N ARG A 602 -44.55 -8.36 1.77
CA ARG A 602 -45.02 -7.00 2.11
C ARG A 602 -44.92 -6.07 0.91
N TYR A 603 -43.84 -6.17 0.13
CA TYR A 603 -43.68 -5.46 -1.14
C TYR A 603 -44.81 -5.80 -2.11
N ILE A 604 -45.04 -7.10 -2.36
CA ILE A 604 -46.10 -7.58 -3.28
C ILE A 604 -47.50 -7.13 -2.84
N LEU A 605 -47.72 -7.01 -1.52
CA LEU A 605 -48.99 -6.57 -0.94
C LEU A 605 -49.10 -5.06 -0.73
N GLU A 606 -48.07 -4.28 -1.10
CA GLU A 606 -47.98 -2.83 -0.88
C GLU A 606 -48.22 -2.42 0.59
N ILE A 607 -47.68 -3.19 1.54
CA ILE A 607 -47.78 -2.94 2.98
C ILE A 607 -46.50 -2.28 3.49
N ASP A 608 -46.63 -1.28 4.38
CA ASP A 608 -45.50 -0.60 5.03
C ASP A 608 -44.52 -1.61 5.69
N ASP A 609 -43.23 -1.44 5.37
CA ASP A 609 -42.12 -2.24 5.90
C ASP A 609 -41.44 -1.50 7.08
N PRO A 610 -41.39 -2.09 8.29
CA PRO A 610 -40.72 -1.49 9.46
C PRO A 610 -39.21 -1.29 9.28
N TYR A 611 -38.60 -1.90 8.26
CA TYR A 611 -37.19 -1.75 7.93
C TYR A 611 -36.91 -0.69 6.85
N GLY A 612 -37.92 0.13 6.50
CA GLY A 612 -37.82 1.22 5.51
C GLY A 612 -38.60 0.91 4.22
N PRO A 613 -39.08 1.93 3.48
CA PRO A 613 -39.85 1.70 2.27
C PRO A 613 -38.98 1.03 1.19
N PRO A 614 -39.54 0.07 0.44
CA PRO A 614 -38.89 -0.44 -0.77
C PRO A 614 -38.58 0.71 -1.74
N PRO A 615 -37.36 0.79 -2.31
CA PRO A 615 -37.03 1.65 -3.42
C PRO A 615 -38.05 1.53 -4.57
N LYS A 616 -38.43 2.67 -5.13
CA LYS A 616 -39.44 2.76 -6.21
C LYS A 616 -38.91 2.35 -7.59
N SER A 617 -37.62 2.02 -7.69
CA SER A 617 -36.98 1.64 -8.96
C SER A 617 -36.82 0.12 -9.05
N PRO A 618 -37.25 -0.52 -10.16
CA PRO A 618 -37.01 -1.93 -10.41
C PRO A 618 -35.52 -2.33 -10.39
N THR A 619 -34.62 -1.42 -10.76
CA THR A 619 -33.17 -1.67 -10.75
C THR A 619 -32.59 -1.81 -9.34
N VAL A 620 -33.22 -1.20 -8.34
CA VAL A 620 -32.78 -1.27 -6.93
C VAL A 620 -33.39 -2.48 -6.20
N TRP A 621 -34.38 -3.16 -6.79
CA TRP A 621 -34.97 -4.40 -6.25
C TRP A 621 -34.60 -5.65 -7.08
N LEU A 622 -33.51 -5.57 -7.84
CA LEU A 622 -32.98 -6.68 -8.62
C LEU A 622 -32.81 -7.99 -7.81
N PRO A 623 -32.39 -7.99 -6.52
CA PRO A 623 -32.34 -9.21 -5.71
C PRO A 623 -33.68 -9.94 -5.52
N ALA A 624 -34.82 -9.27 -5.74
CA ALA A 624 -36.16 -9.83 -5.57
C ALA A 624 -36.76 -10.47 -6.83
N ASP A 625 -36.16 -10.25 -8.01
CA ASP A 625 -36.56 -10.86 -9.28
C ASP A 625 -35.88 -12.22 -9.46
N LEU A 626 -36.46 -13.26 -8.85
CA LEU A 626 -35.81 -14.56 -8.70
C LEU A 626 -35.99 -15.45 -9.93
N ASN A 627 -36.84 -15.05 -10.88
CA ASN A 627 -37.01 -15.72 -12.17
C ASN A 627 -36.44 -14.94 -13.36
N GLY A 628 -35.98 -13.70 -13.15
CA GLY A 628 -35.34 -12.85 -14.15
C GLY A 628 -36.32 -12.33 -15.22
N ASP A 629 -37.61 -12.21 -14.90
CA ASP A 629 -38.64 -11.75 -15.85
C ASP A 629 -38.88 -10.24 -15.82
N GLY A 630 -38.21 -9.52 -14.92
CA GLY A 630 -38.31 -8.08 -14.73
C GLY A 630 -39.54 -7.64 -13.93
N VAL A 631 -40.32 -8.56 -13.35
CA VAL A 631 -41.57 -8.29 -12.63
C VAL A 631 -41.62 -9.02 -11.29
N ILE A 632 -41.38 -8.28 -10.20
CA ILE A 632 -41.46 -8.82 -8.83
C ILE A 632 -42.92 -9.11 -8.45
N ASN A 633 -43.26 -10.39 -8.29
CA ASN A 633 -44.63 -10.81 -8.02
C ASN A 633 -44.71 -12.10 -7.18
N SER A 634 -45.91 -12.69 -7.07
CA SER A 634 -46.13 -13.92 -6.29
C SER A 634 -45.30 -15.13 -6.74
N ILE A 635 -44.80 -15.13 -7.98
CA ILE A 635 -43.92 -16.15 -8.53
C ILE A 635 -42.56 -16.10 -7.83
N ASP A 636 -41.95 -14.91 -7.69
CA ASP A 636 -40.70 -14.71 -6.95
C ASP A 636 -40.84 -15.10 -5.50
N TYR A 637 -41.95 -14.71 -4.86
CA TYR A 637 -42.23 -15.15 -3.49
C TYR A 637 -42.27 -16.67 -3.34
N THR A 638 -42.88 -17.36 -4.30
CA THR A 638 -42.95 -18.82 -4.31
C THR A 638 -41.56 -19.44 -4.51
N ILE A 639 -40.73 -18.85 -5.37
CA ILE A 639 -39.35 -19.27 -5.61
C ILE A 639 -38.50 -19.10 -4.35
N LEU A 640 -38.60 -17.95 -3.69
CA LEU A 640 -37.90 -17.66 -2.43
C LEU A 640 -38.28 -18.66 -1.33
N GLN A 641 -39.58 -18.94 -1.17
CA GLN A 641 -40.04 -19.95 -0.22
C GLN A 641 -39.51 -21.35 -0.53
N ARG A 642 -39.46 -21.73 -1.81
CA ARG A 642 -38.92 -23.03 -2.21
C ARG A 642 -37.42 -23.14 -1.92
N TYR A 643 -36.68 -22.04 -2.06
CA TYR A 643 -35.27 -22.00 -1.71
C TYR A 643 -35.07 -22.12 -0.19
N ILE A 644 -35.79 -21.33 0.62
CA ILE A 644 -35.74 -21.38 2.09
C ILE A 644 -36.14 -22.77 2.64
N LEU A 645 -37.07 -23.46 1.97
CA LEU A 645 -37.50 -24.81 2.31
C LEU A 645 -36.59 -25.91 1.73
N GLU A 646 -35.46 -25.53 1.12
CA GLU A 646 -34.49 -26.43 0.49
C GLU A 646 -35.10 -27.34 -0.61
N ILE A 647 -36.23 -26.92 -1.20
CA ILE A 647 -36.90 -27.61 -2.33
C ILE A 647 -36.12 -27.37 -3.62
N ILE A 648 -35.44 -26.22 -3.73
CA ILE A 648 -34.49 -25.86 -4.79
C ILE A 648 -33.20 -25.38 -4.12
N SER A 649 -32.06 -25.66 -4.73
CA SER A 649 -30.74 -25.26 -4.22
C SER A 649 -30.14 -24.04 -4.93
N TYR A 650 -30.87 -23.47 -5.89
CA TYR A 650 -30.51 -22.29 -6.67
C TYR A 650 -31.78 -21.58 -7.16
N PHE A 651 -31.67 -20.28 -7.45
CA PHE A 651 -32.77 -19.53 -8.06
C PHE A 651 -32.80 -19.74 -9.57
N PRO A 652 -33.98 -19.73 -10.22
CA PRO A 652 -34.07 -19.80 -11.67
C PRO A 652 -33.28 -18.72 -12.43
N VAL A 653 -33.13 -17.53 -11.86
CA VAL A 653 -32.29 -16.44 -12.38
C VAL A 653 -30.78 -16.73 -12.30
N ASP A 654 -30.40 -17.73 -11.49
CA ASP A 654 -29.02 -18.15 -11.25
C ASP A 654 -28.87 -19.66 -11.52
N PRO A 655 -28.93 -20.09 -12.80
CA PRO A 655 -28.92 -21.52 -13.13
C PRO A 655 -27.54 -22.15 -12.84
N PRO A 656 -27.48 -23.43 -12.44
CA PRO A 656 -26.23 -24.09 -12.13
C PRO A 656 -25.42 -24.31 -13.42
N GLY A 657 -24.38 -23.49 -13.60
CA GLY A 657 -23.29 -23.76 -14.53
C GLY A 657 -23.01 -22.70 -15.59
N GLU A 658 -22.57 -21.51 -15.19
CA GLU A 658 -21.61 -20.67 -15.93
C GLU A 658 -20.70 -19.90 -14.95
N TYR A 659 -20.08 -20.61 -14.01
CA TYR A 659 -18.85 -20.13 -13.37
C TYR A 659 -17.75 -21.12 -13.73
N VAL A 660 -17.23 -20.98 -14.95
CA VAL A 660 -15.92 -21.55 -15.28
C VAL A 660 -14.91 -20.72 -14.50
N ILE A 661 -14.29 -21.37 -13.52
CA ILE A 661 -13.11 -20.89 -12.84
C ILE A 661 -12.07 -20.55 -13.91
N HIS A 662 -11.73 -19.27 -14.03
CA HIS A 662 -10.48 -18.81 -14.62
C HIS A 662 -9.80 -17.90 -13.61
#